data_AF-A0A351FNL5-F1
#
_entry.id   AF-A0A351FNL5-F1
#
_cell.length_a   1.000
_cell.length_b   1.000
_cell.length_c   1.000
_cell.angle_alpha   90.00
_cell.angle_beta   90.00
_cell.angle_gamma   90.00
#
_symmetry.space_group_name_H-M   'P 1'
#
loop_
_entity.id
_entity.type
_entity.pdbx_description
1 polymer ?
#
loop_
_entity_poly.entity_id
_entity_poly.type
_entity_poly.pdbx_seq_one_letter_code
_entity_poly.pdbx_strand_id
1 'polypeptide(L)'
;GDELIVPCSTAYPARLNRNTGELIEFKLPSPGRLPGGWFAALTPEQSKAVRRGQLTFDDLVNRQRHEDKVHVGRGESGVSRRIRVGQRQFDFDMGFPGVEGTVHSMVVGDGRLFVVSREGTIYCFQPKLPGRRTERKNWPLEKADLLATPDEMSLARSFVASSLSDRGIAVVVGLKDGAMVRGLLAESRYHVVVIDDHAKRVRALRRTLDSLGYYGARAAVLEADLSSLRLPPYIVTLLTTERDDADWTSLLSSLRPYGGVASIGRVEPAVLEQELGEFKVDSAGSQSIVRRTGELPGASDYTGDWTLSPDKLVRFPLGVLWFDDELAHFKRSPQPRFIKGVMISRPKDWRAPRIPGNYKVDYPLLPPVLSDMYTGRVLHESEMTDLRSQLQPTDPKTHEPSQYRPPSQRDAWKPRQPVVGERRNPMTGVMEPRAFPKTYGCDGGVDYGDFYTLRSGTAAYYDKTIESGTVFLSGPRSGCTNSIIPAGGLLNVPYFFEGCTCSYPLPSAMSLVSMPESHEQWSSWGKSSIQPNSIERLGLNFGAPGDRIARSGTLWLDFPAVGGPSPKVRVAIEPSQTTFQYQHSGWMTAGDPYPWVSASVAEGLKSLVIQDLKAGSYTVRLYFAEPRYRQINQRVQTIKLQGRTVLANFDIIAAAGSAMQGVVREVSEITVEDGKLHLELSASKGQSLLSGVEVIHSEAEGK
;
A
#
# COMPACT_ATOMS: atom_id res chain seq x y z
N GLY A 1 -25.82 -14.93 0.27
CA GLY A 1 -27.04 -15.33 -0.45
C GLY A 1 -26.70 -15.62 -1.90
N ASP A 2 -27.69 -15.84 -2.75
CA ASP A 2 -27.52 -16.10 -4.20
C ASP A 2 -27.09 -14.87 -5.00
N GLU A 3 -26.43 -13.89 -4.36
CA GLU A 3 -25.95 -12.67 -4.97
C GLU A 3 -24.44 -12.55 -4.83
N LEU A 4 -23.76 -12.16 -5.91
CA LEU A 4 -22.36 -11.76 -5.99
C LEU A 4 -22.30 -10.23 -6.00
N ILE A 5 -21.50 -9.62 -5.12
CA ILE A 5 -21.36 -8.16 -5.03
C ILE A 5 -19.97 -7.77 -5.55
N VAL A 6 -19.90 -7.04 -6.65
CA VAL A 6 -18.66 -6.63 -7.33
C VAL A 6 -18.42 -5.14 -7.10
N PRO A 7 -17.40 -4.74 -6.32
CA PRO A 7 -17.09 -3.32 -6.10
C PRO A 7 -16.73 -2.61 -7.42
N CYS A 8 -17.00 -1.30 -7.50
CA CYS A 8 -16.66 -0.49 -8.67
C CYS A 8 -16.10 0.87 -8.27
N SER A 9 -15.00 1.29 -8.90
CA SER A 9 -14.16 2.41 -8.47
C SER A 9 -14.88 3.77 -8.35
N THR A 10 -15.89 4.02 -9.17
CA THR A 10 -16.74 5.22 -9.07
C THR A 10 -18.23 4.91 -8.95
N ALA A 11 -18.60 3.63 -8.98
CA ALA A 11 -19.97 3.15 -8.92
C ALA A 11 -20.23 2.50 -7.55
N TYR A 12 -21.48 2.34 -7.14
CA TYR A 12 -21.79 1.40 -6.07
C TYR A 12 -21.54 -0.04 -6.57
N PRO A 13 -21.26 -0.98 -5.66
CA PRO A 13 -21.01 -2.37 -6.04
C PRO A 13 -22.15 -2.94 -6.90
N ALA A 14 -21.80 -3.62 -7.99
CA ALA A 14 -22.74 -4.36 -8.82
C ALA A 14 -23.19 -5.61 -8.05
N ARG A 15 -24.48 -5.77 -7.82
CA ARG A 15 -25.08 -7.02 -7.33
C ARG A 15 -25.45 -7.84 -8.54
N LEU A 16 -24.95 -9.06 -8.64
CA LEU A 16 -25.29 -10.04 -9.65
C LEU A 16 -25.90 -11.25 -8.97
N ASN A 17 -26.78 -11.98 -9.63
CA ASN A 17 -27.15 -13.31 -9.21
C ASN A 17 -25.92 -14.20 -9.38
N ARG A 18 -25.47 -14.81 -8.29
CA ARG A 18 -24.24 -15.60 -8.23
C ARG A 18 -24.28 -16.81 -9.17
N ASN A 19 -25.47 -17.37 -9.40
CA ASN A 19 -25.65 -18.61 -10.15
C ASN A 19 -25.91 -18.35 -11.64
N THR A 20 -26.60 -17.26 -11.98
CA THR A 20 -26.97 -16.93 -13.37
C THR A 20 -26.09 -15.85 -14.00
N GLY A 21 -25.29 -15.14 -13.19
CA GLY A 21 -24.53 -13.96 -13.64
C GLY A 21 -25.42 -12.77 -14.01
N GLU A 22 -26.73 -12.85 -13.76
CA GLU A 22 -27.67 -11.78 -14.07
C GLU A 22 -27.41 -10.57 -13.16
N LEU A 23 -27.25 -9.38 -13.73
CA LEU A 23 -27.09 -8.16 -12.95
C LEU A 23 -28.41 -7.83 -12.21
N ILE A 24 -28.38 -7.96 -10.88
CA ILE A 24 -29.49 -7.60 -9.98
C ILE A 24 -29.53 -6.07 -9.80
N GLU A 25 -28.40 -5.43 -9.55
CA GLU A 25 -28.35 -3.97 -9.28
C GLU A 25 -26.95 -3.39 -9.55
N PHE A 26 -26.80 -2.36 -10.39
CA PHE A 26 -25.53 -1.62 -10.59
C PHE A 26 -25.79 -0.12 -10.71
N LYS A 27 -24.84 0.72 -10.26
CA LYS A 27 -25.14 2.14 -10.05
C LYS A 27 -23.93 3.08 -10.10
N LEU A 28 -23.90 4.06 -11.02
CA LEU A 28 -22.85 5.10 -11.09
C LEU A 28 -23.05 6.26 -10.07
N PRO A 29 -22.08 7.20 -9.90
CA PRO A 29 -22.17 8.27 -8.90
C PRO A 29 -23.10 9.41 -9.34
N SER A 30 -23.41 10.33 -8.41
CA SER A 30 -24.41 11.38 -8.58
C SER A 30 -24.24 12.30 -9.80
N PRO A 31 -25.35 12.86 -10.34
CA PRO A 31 -25.31 13.83 -11.44
C PRO A 31 -24.36 15.01 -11.17
N GLY A 32 -23.48 15.31 -12.13
CA GLY A 32 -22.42 16.32 -12.00
C GLY A 32 -21.07 15.78 -11.52
N ARG A 33 -21.02 14.52 -11.06
CA ARG A 33 -19.76 13.79 -10.87
C ARG A 33 -19.50 12.95 -12.11
N LEU A 34 -18.42 13.26 -12.81
CA LEU A 34 -18.01 12.54 -14.01
C LEU A 34 -17.30 11.24 -13.57
N PRO A 35 -17.57 10.08 -14.20
CA PRO A 35 -16.81 8.87 -13.95
C PRO A 35 -15.34 9.16 -14.26
N GLY A 36 -14.52 9.05 -13.23
CA GLY A 36 -13.19 9.65 -13.18
C GLY A 36 -12.70 9.71 -11.74
N GLY A 37 -12.51 8.54 -11.14
CA GLY A 37 -11.54 8.43 -10.04
C GLY A 37 -10.16 8.83 -10.58
N TRP A 38 -9.18 8.99 -9.70
CA TRP A 38 -7.82 9.49 -9.99
C TRP A 38 -7.09 8.88 -11.22
N PHE A 39 -7.62 7.82 -11.84
CA PHE A 39 -7.13 7.20 -13.07
C PHE A 39 -7.73 7.74 -14.38
N ALA A 40 -8.75 8.60 -14.35
CA ALA A 40 -9.26 9.26 -15.55
C ALA A 40 -9.91 10.61 -15.23
N ALA A 41 -9.13 11.69 -15.23
CA ALA A 41 -9.70 13.02 -15.34
C ALA A 41 -10.23 13.21 -16.77
N LEU A 42 -11.49 13.62 -16.94
CA LEU A 42 -11.92 14.13 -18.23
C LEU A 42 -11.11 15.39 -18.54
N THR A 43 -10.46 15.41 -19.69
CA THR A 43 -9.84 16.62 -20.23
C THR A 43 -10.87 17.75 -20.29
N PRO A 44 -10.45 19.03 -20.23
CA PRO A 44 -11.36 20.16 -20.42
C PRO A 44 -12.21 20.03 -21.70
N GLU A 45 -11.65 19.41 -22.74
CA GLU A 45 -12.27 19.10 -24.02
C GLU A 45 -13.38 18.06 -23.87
N GLN A 46 -13.10 16.91 -23.22
CA GLN A 46 -14.11 15.88 -22.94
C GLN A 46 -15.23 16.41 -22.04
N SER A 47 -14.89 17.21 -21.03
CA SER A 47 -15.87 17.86 -20.15
C SER A 47 -16.77 18.84 -20.93
N LYS A 48 -16.20 19.63 -21.86
CA LYS A 48 -16.96 20.49 -22.78
C LYS A 48 -17.81 19.66 -23.75
N ALA A 49 -17.31 18.55 -24.26
CA ALA A 49 -18.02 17.66 -25.18
C ALA A 49 -19.25 17.02 -24.52
N VAL A 50 -19.14 16.55 -23.27
CA VAL A 50 -20.28 16.11 -22.45
C VAL A 50 -21.31 17.22 -22.29
N ARG A 51 -20.88 18.43 -21.90
CA ARG A 51 -21.79 19.59 -21.73
C ARG A 51 -22.50 19.99 -23.01
N ARG A 52 -21.84 19.82 -24.16
CA ARG A 52 -22.37 20.13 -25.50
C ARG A 52 -23.17 18.98 -26.13
N GLY A 53 -23.37 17.86 -25.42
CA GLY A 53 -24.06 16.68 -25.95
C GLY A 53 -23.30 15.94 -27.05
N GLN A 54 -21.99 16.19 -27.21
CA GLN A 54 -21.11 15.48 -28.14
C GLN A 54 -20.64 14.12 -27.59
N LEU A 55 -20.65 13.97 -26.26
CA LEU A 55 -20.47 12.71 -25.56
C LEU A 55 -21.74 12.42 -24.75
N THR A 56 -22.29 11.22 -24.92
CA THR A 56 -23.52 10.76 -24.29
C THR A 56 -23.21 9.66 -23.28
N PHE A 57 -23.87 9.68 -22.12
CA PHE A 57 -23.81 8.59 -21.14
C PHE A 57 -25.00 7.66 -21.30
N ASP A 58 -24.85 6.43 -20.86
CA ASP A 58 -25.98 5.51 -20.73
C ASP A 58 -26.76 5.79 -19.45
N ASP A 59 -28.03 6.19 -19.55
CA ASP A 59 -28.86 6.53 -18.39
C ASP A 59 -29.30 5.29 -17.57
N LEU A 60 -29.27 4.08 -18.16
CA LEU A 60 -29.46 2.83 -17.44
C LEU A 60 -28.31 2.57 -16.46
N VAL A 61 -27.14 3.11 -16.78
CA VAL A 61 -25.93 3.02 -15.97
C VAL A 61 -25.85 4.22 -14.99
N ASN A 62 -26.40 5.39 -15.38
CA ASN A 62 -26.34 6.66 -14.64
C ASN A 62 -27.60 6.98 -13.79
N ARG A 63 -28.11 6.02 -13.01
CA ARG A 63 -29.26 6.19 -12.08
C ARG A 63 -28.82 5.95 -10.63
N GLN A 64 -29.48 6.53 -9.62
CA GLN A 64 -29.10 6.46 -8.19
C GLN A 64 -30.29 6.36 -7.23
N ARG A 65 -30.40 5.33 -6.36
CA ARG A 65 -31.18 5.43 -5.11
C ARG A 65 -30.32 5.93 -3.95
N HIS A 66 -30.56 7.13 -3.43
CA HIS A 66 -29.89 7.65 -2.23
C HIS A 66 -30.89 7.61 -1.08
N GLU A 67 -30.61 6.77 -0.08
CA GLU A 67 -31.53 6.53 1.04
C GLU A 67 -32.92 6.12 0.52
N ASP A 68 -33.92 6.99 0.64
CA ASP A 68 -35.31 6.76 0.22
C ASP A 68 -35.65 7.26 -1.19
N LYS A 69 -34.76 8.00 -1.89
CA LYS A 69 -35.07 8.68 -3.16
C LYS A 69 -34.28 8.17 -4.35
N VAL A 70 -34.94 8.07 -5.52
CA VAL A 70 -34.30 7.72 -6.80
C VAL A 70 -34.02 8.99 -7.61
N HIS A 71 -32.77 9.18 -8.00
CA HIS A 71 -32.23 10.23 -8.85
C HIS A 71 -31.76 9.62 -10.17
N VAL A 72 -32.00 10.25 -11.31
CA VAL A 72 -31.55 9.74 -12.63
C VAL A 72 -30.71 10.82 -13.30
N GLY A 73 -29.52 10.46 -13.79
CA GLY A 73 -28.60 11.31 -14.52
C GLY A 73 -29.02 11.49 -15.99
N ARG A 74 -28.42 12.45 -16.70
CA ARG A 74 -28.69 12.67 -18.12
C ARG A 74 -27.98 11.61 -18.98
N GLY A 75 -28.64 11.10 -20.02
CA GLY A 75 -28.08 10.10 -20.92
C GLY A 75 -29.08 9.59 -21.96
N GLU A 76 -28.65 8.59 -22.74
CA GLU A 76 -29.46 7.80 -23.68
C GLU A 76 -29.39 6.34 -23.25
N SER A 77 -30.53 5.68 -23.08
CA SER A 77 -30.58 4.29 -22.64
C SER A 77 -29.85 3.34 -23.58
N GLY A 78 -29.07 2.41 -23.02
CA GLY A 78 -28.49 1.27 -23.74
C GLY A 78 -27.30 1.61 -24.64
N VAL A 79 -26.69 2.80 -24.53
CA VAL A 79 -25.44 3.13 -25.26
C VAL A 79 -24.30 2.17 -24.90
N SER A 80 -24.20 1.76 -23.64
CA SER A 80 -23.15 0.83 -23.16
C SER A 80 -23.30 -0.60 -23.71
N ARG A 81 -24.48 -0.92 -24.24
CA ARG A 81 -24.82 -2.23 -24.84
C ARG A 81 -24.66 -2.21 -26.36
N ARG A 82 -24.06 -1.17 -26.93
CA ARG A 82 -23.87 -1.00 -28.38
C ARG A 82 -22.42 -0.72 -28.73
N ILE A 83 -21.96 -1.27 -29.85
CA ILE A 83 -20.70 -0.86 -30.50
C ILE A 83 -20.97 -0.39 -31.94
N ARG A 84 -20.24 0.63 -32.38
CA ARG A 84 -20.29 1.11 -33.76
C ARG A 84 -18.99 0.77 -34.48
N VAL A 85 -19.08 0.04 -35.58
CA VAL A 85 -17.96 -0.34 -36.44
C VAL A 85 -18.22 0.21 -37.84
N GLY A 86 -17.53 1.30 -38.19
CA GLY A 86 -17.86 2.08 -39.39
C GLY A 86 -19.28 2.65 -39.31
N GLN A 87 -20.12 2.31 -40.29
CA GLN A 87 -21.53 2.72 -40.34
C GLN A 87 -22.50 1.71 -39.70
N ARG A 88 -22.01 0.57 -39.21
CA ARG A 88 -22.85 -0.48 -38.64
C ARG A 88 -22.85 -0.40 -37.12
N GLN A 89 -24.03 -0.49 -36.53
CA GLN A 89 -24.22 -0.60 -35.09
C GLN A 89 -24.58 -2.05 -34.73
N PHE A 90 -23.95 -2.57 -33.68
CA PHE A 90 -24.28 -3.86 -33.09
C PHE A 90 -24.81 -3.63 -31.68
N ASP A 91 -25.88 -4.33 -31.34
CA ASP A 91 -26.52 -4.30 -30.03
C ASP A 91 -26.30 -5.66 -29.35
N PHE A 92 -25.82 -5.65 -28.12
CA PHE A 92 -25.50 -6.87 -27.37
C PHE A 92 -26.76 -7.67 -27.06
N ASP A 93 -27.92 -7.01 -26.87
CA ASP A 93 -29.21 -7.66 -26.61
C ASP A 93 -29.74 -8.42 -27.82
N MET A 94 -29.29 -8.06 -29.03
CA MET A 94 -29.71 -8.71 -30.27
C MET A 94 -28.82 -9.91 -30.66
N GLY A 95 -27.79 -10.22 -29.86
CA GLY A 95 -26.82 -11.27 -30.12
C GLY A 95 -25.85 -10.96 -31.26
N PHE A 96 -25.02 -11.94 -31.64
CA PHE A 96 -24.10 -11.83 -32.77
C PHE A 96 -24.06 -13.13 -33.59
N PRO A 97 -24.07 -13.08 -34.93
CA PRO A 97 -24.00 -14.28 -35.75
C PRO A 97 -22.78 -15.15 -35.43
N GLY A 98 -23.03 -16.42 -35.11
CA GLY A 98 -21.97 -17.38 -34.74
C GLY A 98 -21.54 -17.33 -33.28
N VAL A 99 -22.23 -16.55 -32.44
CA VAL A 99 -22.11 -16.58 -30.97
C VAL A 99 -23.31 -17.32 -30.39
N GLU A 100 -23.03 -18.37 -29.62
CA GLU A 100 -24.04 -19.03 -28.80
C GLU A 100 -24.10 -18.34 -27.43
N GLY A 101 -25.31 -18.18 -26.89
CA GLY A 101 -25.55 -17.54 -25.60
C GLY A 101 -25.79 -16.04 -25.66
N THR A 102 -25.95 -15.42 -24.50
CA THR A 102 -26.23 -13.98 -24.40
C THR A 102 -24.93 -13.20 -24.48
N VAL A 103 -24.82 -12.23 -25.40
CA VAL A 103 -23.63 -11.39 -25.45
C VAL A 103 -23.53 -10.53 -24.19
N HIS A 104 -22.41 -10.66 -23.48
CA HIS A 104 -22.06 -9.83 -22.34
C HIS A 104 -21.31 -8.57 -22.80
N SER A 105 -20.25 -8.75 -23.61
CA SER A 105 -19.44 -7.65 -24.12
C SER A 105 -18.84 -7.94 -25.49
N MET A 106 -18.57 -6.87 -26.25
CA MET A 106 -17.84 -6.93 -27.51
C MET A 106 -16.72 -5.90 -27.52
N VAL A 107 -15.55 -6.26 -28.06
CA VAL A 107 -14.44 -5.32 -28.27
C VAL A 107 -13.75 -5.57 -29.61
N VAL A 108 -13.34 -4.49 -30.28
CA VAL A 108 -12.55 -4.56 -31.52
C VAL A 108 -11.10 -4.22 -31.19
N GLY A 109 -10.17 -5.09 -31.58
CA GLY A 109 -8.74 -4.91 -31.37
C GLY A 109 -7.93 -5.79 -32.32
N ASP A 110 -6.77 -5.30 -32.77
CA ASP A 110 -5.90 -6.03 -33.71
C ASP A 110 -6.63 -6.59 -34.94
N GLY A 111 -7.52 -5.78 -35.53
CA GLY A 111 -8.32 -6.17 -36.69
C GLY A 111 -9.33 -7.30 -36.44
N ARG A 112 -9.61 -7.66 -35.19
CA ARG A 112 -10.52 -8.74 -34.77
C ARG A 112 -11.65 -8.22 -33.90
N LEU A 113 -12.76 -8.96 -33.89
CA LEU A 113 -13.88 -8.75 -32.98
C LEU A 113 -13.86 -9.87 -31.95
N PHE A 114 -13.72 -9.50 -30.68
CA PHE A 114 -13.83 -10.40 -29.54
C PHE A 114 -15.23 -10.24 -28.95
N VAL A 115 -15.93 -11.36 -28.75
CA VAL A 115 -17.26 -11.39 -28.14
C VAL A 115 -17.21 -12.32 -26.94
N VAL A 116 -17.63 -11.83 -25.77
CA VAL A 116 -17.75 -12.62 -24.55
C VAL A 116 -19.22 -12.88 -24.29
N SER A 117 -19.59 -14.14 -24.11
CA SER A 117 -20.96 -14.51 -23.72
C SER A 117 -21.09 -14.54 -22.18
N ARG A 118 -22.31 -14.40 -21.66
CA ARG A 118 -22.59 -14.49 -20.21
C ARG A 118 -22.25 -15.86 -19.62
N GLU A 119 -22.26 -16.88 -20.47
CA GLU A 119 -21.92 -18.26 -20.16
C GLU A 119 -20.39 -18.48 -20.10
N GLY A 120 -19.59 -17.44 -20.32
CA GLY A 120 -18.13 -17.45 -20.15
C GLY A 120 -17.34 -17.84 -21.41
N THR A 121 -17.99 -17.96 -22.57
CA THR A 121 -17.29 -18.30 -23.82
C THR A 121 -16.73 -17.04 -24.48
N ILE A 122 -15.46 -17.11 -24.89
CA ILE A 122 -14.80 -16.04 -25.65
C ILE A 122 -14.72 -16.46 -27.12
N TYR A 123 -15.39 -15.71 -27.97
CA TYR A 123 -15.35 -15.85 -29.43
C TYR A 123 -14.39 -14.82 -30.02
N CYS A 124 -13.62 -15.22 -31.02
CA CYS A 124 -12.71 -14.34 -31.73
C CYS A 124 -13.00 -14.42 -33.24
N PHE A 125 -13.58 -13.36 -33.79
CA PHE A 125 -13.87 -13.22 -35.20
C PHE A 125 -12.75 -12.44 -35.89
N GLN A 126 -12.34 -12.89 -37.07
CA GLN A 126 -11.36 -12.21 -37.90
C GLN A 126 -11.90 -12.05 -39.33
N PRO A 127 -11.40 -11.08 -40.11
CA PRO A 127 -11.71 -10.98 -41.52
C PRO A 127 -11.39 -12.28 -42.25
N LYS A 128 -12.24 -12.65 -43.22
CA LYS A 128 -12.00 -13.82 -44.07
C LYS A 128 -10.76 -13.58 -44.93
N LEU A 129 -9.66 -14.24 -44.62
CA LEU A 129 -8.42 -14.17 -45.41
C LEU A 129 -8.49 -15.16 -46.59
N PRO A 130 -7.99 -14.77 -47.79
CA PRO A 130 -7.92 -15.68 -48.94
C PRO A 130 -7.14 -16.96 -48.58
N GLY A 131 -7.68 -18.13 -48.91
CA GLY A 131 -6.99 -19.42 -48.74
C GLY A 131 -6.96 -20.00 -47.31
N ARG A 132 -7.54 -19.35 -46.30
CA ARG A 132 -7.65 -19.89 -44.93
C ARG A 132 -8.98 -20.63 -44.71
N ARG A 133 -8.93 -21.81 -44.07
CA ARG A 133 -10.12 -22.55 -43.63
C ARG A 133 -11.00 -21.70 -42.70
N THR A 134 -12.31 -21.80 -42.89
CA THR A 134 -13.37 -21.14 -42.11
C THR A 134 -13.88 -21.96 -40.92
N GLU A 135 -13.29 -23.12 -40.65
CA GLU A 135 -13.71 -23.99 -39.54
C GLU A 135 -13.40 -23.33 -38.20
N ARG A 136 -14.40 -23.32 -37.30
CA ARG A 136 -14.26 -22.87 -35.92
C ARG A 136 -13.16 -23.69 -35.24
N LYS A 137 -12.06 -23.05 -34.85
CA LYS A 137 -11.04 -23.69 -34.01
C LYS A 137 -11.49 -23.62 -32.56
N ASN A 138 -11.91 -24.77 -32.02
CA ASN A 138 -12.16 -24.92 -30.59
C ASN A 138 -10.84 -25.21 -29.88
N TRP A 139 -10.60 -24.49 -28.79
CA TRP A 139 -9.48 -24.75 -27.88
C TRP A 139 -10.08 -25.31 -26.58
N PRO A 140 -10.28 -26.63 -26.49
CA PRO A 140 -10.81 -27.23 -25.27
C PRO A 140 -9.81 -27.04 -24.13
N LEU A 141 -10.34 -26.77 -22.93
CA LEU A 141 -9.54 -26.81 -21.72
C LEU A 141 -9.44 -28.28 -21.29
N GLU A 142 -8.40 -28.98 -21.74
CA GLU A 142 -8.12 -30.33 -21.26
C GLU A 142 -7.59 -30.25 -19.83
N LYS A 143 -8.38 -30.74 -18.86
CA LYS A 143 -7.96 -30.86 -17.45
C LYS A 143 -7.62 -32.32 -17.18
N ALA A 144 -6.36 -32.57 -16.85
CA ALA A 144 -5.92 -33.85 -16.28
C ALA A 144 -6.15 -33.87 -14.76
N ASP A 145 -6.35 -35.07 -14.21
CA ASP A 145 -6.47 -35.24 -12.76
C ASP A 145 -5.11 -35.09 -12.06
N LEU A 146 -5.11 -34.52 -10.86
CA LEU A 146 -3.91 -34.47 -10.02
C LEU A 146 -3.56 -35.88 -9.54
N LEU A 147 -2.51 -36.45 -10.12
CA LEU A 147 -1.93 -37.72 -9.67
C LEU A 147 -0.69 -37.43 -8.81
N ALA A 148 -0.85 -37.53 -7.49
CA ALA A 148 0.25 -37.52 -6.53
C ALA A 148 0.51 -38.96 -6.03
N THR A 149 1.77 -39.36 -5.86
CA THR A 149 2.09 -40.69 -5.34
C THR A 149 1.77 -40.80 -3.84
N PRO A 150 1.56 -42.02 -3.29
CA PRO A 150 1.37 -42.19 -1.85
C PRO A 150 2.50 -41.59 -1.00
N ASP A 151 3.73 -41.64 -1.48
CA ASP A 151 4.90 -41.08 -0.78
C ASP A 151 4.90 -39.54 -0.82
N GLU A 152 4.57 -38.96 -1.99
CA GLU A 152 4.39 -37.49 -2.15
C GLU A 152 3.33 -36.96 -1.18
N MET A 153 2.20 -37.67 -1.09
CA MET A 153 1.10 -37.33 -0.18
C MET A 153 1.51 -37.50 1.29
N SER A 154 2.18 -38.60 1.64
CA SER A 154 2.57 -38.86 3.03
C SER A 154 3.52 -37.79 3.58
N LEU A 155 4.50 -37.34 2.79
CA LEU A 155 5.43 -36.30 3.19
C LEU A 155 4.74 -34.93 3.29
N ALA A 156 3.93 -34.56 2.30
CA ALA A 156 3.17 -33.31 2.35
C ALA A 156 2.22 -33.27 3.57
N ARG A 157 1.54 -34.39 3.86
CA ARG A 157 0.64 -34.51 5.01
C ARG A 157 1.35 -34.29 6.34
N SER A 158 2.58 -34.78 6.51
CA SER A 158 3.33 -34.57 7.76
C SER A 158 3.68 -33.10 7.99
N PHE A 159 3.99 -32.37 6.91
CA PHE A 159 4.25 -30.92 6.97
C PHE A 159 2.97 -30.13 7.24
N VAL A 160 1.87 -30.45 6.54
CA VAL A 160 0.56 -29.83 6.78
C VAL A 160 0.10 -30.05 8.22
N ALA A 161 0.24 -31.27 8.74
CA ALA A 161 -0.10 -31.61 10.13
C ALA A 161 0.77 -30.86 11.15
N SER A 162 1.98 -30.46 10.75
CA SER A 162 2.85 -29.62 11.56
C SER A 162 2.44 -28.16 11.51
N SER A 163 1.76 -27.66 10.49
CA SER A 163 1.28 -26.27 10.42
C SER A 163 0.01 -26.06 11.26
N LEU A 164 -0.27 -24.81 11.66
CA LEU A 164 -1.48 -24.48 12.45
C LEU A 164 -2.79 -24.69 11.66
N SER A 165 -2.73 -24.56 10.34
CA SER A 165 -3.88 -24.66 9.44
C SER A 165 -3.44 -25.36 8.15
N ASP A 166 -4.36 -26.09 7.53
CA ASP A 166 -4.19 -26.63 6.18
C ASP A 166 -4.55 -25.60 5.09
N ARG A 167 -4.83 -24.36 5.48
CA ARG A 167 -5.12 -23.20 4.62
C ARG A 167 -4.08 -22.11 4.84
N GLY A 168 -3.88 -21.28 3.82
CA GLY A 168 -2.86 -20.22 3.81
C GLY A 168 -1.97 -20.33 2.57
N ILE A 169 -0.73 -19.85 2.70
CA ILE A 169 0.26 -19.85 1.61
C ILE A 169 1.41 -20.79 1.98
N ALA A 170 1.67 -21.76 1.11
CA ALA A 170 2.85 -22.60 1.18
C ALA A 170 3.86 -22.14 0.14
N VAL A 171 5.13 -22.01 0.52
CA VAL A 171 6.22 -21.61 -0.38
C VAL A 171 7.18 -22.78 -0.55
N VAL A 172 7.41 -23.20 -1.79
CA VAL A 172 8.41 -24.21 -2.16
C VAL A 172 9.56 -23.52 -2.89
N VAL A 173 10.73 -23.44 -2.25
CA VAL A 173 11.92 -22.73 -2.76
C VAL A 173 12.91 -23.75 -3.31
N GLY A 174 13.12 -23.78 -4.63
CA GLY A 174 14.01 -24.73 -5.27
C GLY A 174 13.32 -26.05 -5.58
N LEU A 175 13.23 -26.37 -6.87
CA LEU A 175 12.58 -27.55 -7.42
C LEU A 175 13.57 -28.65 -7.78
N LYS A 176 13.11 -29.90 -7.62
CA LYS A 176 13.71 -31.08 -8.26
C LYS A 176 12.80 -31.56 -9.38
N ASP A 177 11.57 -31.95 -9.06
CA ASP A 177 10.60 -32.54 -10.00
C ASP A 177 9.12 -32.14 -9.71
N GLY A 178 8.88 -31.29 -8.72
CA GLY A 178 7.54 -30.85 -8.32
C GLY A 178 6.75 -31.85 -7.48
N ALA A 179 7.37 -32.92 -6.98
CA ALA A 179 6.76 -33.91 -6.08
C ALA A 179 6.12 -33.27 -4.84
N MET A 180 6.83 -32.36 -4.17
CA MET A 180 6.31 -31.66 -3.00
C MET A 180 5.12 -30.77 -3.38
N VAL A 181 5.19 -30.10 -4.54
CA VAL A 181 4.12 -29.23 -5.03
C VAL A 181 2.84 -30.05 -5.26
N ARG A 182 2.93 -31.22 -5.90
CA ARG A 182 1.78 -32.11 -6.11
C ARG A 182 1.22 -32.64 -4.79
N GLY A 183 2.09 -33.11 -3.88
CA GLY A 183 1.68 -33.58 -2.57
C GLY A 183 0.93 -32.51 -1.76
N LEU A 184 1.45 -31.27 -1.73
CA LEU A 184 0.80 -30.15 -1.04
C LEU A 184 -0.55 -29.79 -1.66
N LEU A 185 -0.68 -29.83 -2.99
CA LEU A 185 -1.96 -29.58 -3.66
C LEU A 185 -3.00 -30.67 -3.36
N ALA A 186 -2.57 -31.92 -3.16
CA ALA A 186 -3.44 -33.04 -2.82
C ALA A 186 -3.87 -33.04 -1.34
N GLU A 187 -2.96 -32.71 -0.43
CA GLU A 187 -3.14 -32.90 1.02
C GLU A 187 -3.52 -31.61 1.77
N SER A 188 -3.63 -30.48 1.07
CA SER A 188 -3.92 -29.19 1.70
C SER A 188 -4.84 -28.29 0.89
N ARG A 189 -5.24 -27.20 1.54
CA ARG A 189 -5.95 -26.08 0.94
C ARG A 189 -5.05 -24.85 0.75
N TYR A 190 -3.73 -25.03 0.71
CA TYR A 190 -2.77 -23.95 0.48
C TYR A 190 -2.79 -23.40 -0.93
N HIS A 191 -2.56 -22.09 -1.04
CA HIS A 191 -2.02 -21.51 -2.27
C HIS A 191 -0.53 -21.79 -2.31
N VAL A 192 -0.07 -22.59 -3.27
CA VAL A 192 1.32 -23.05 -3.35
C VAL A 192 2.12 -22.12 -4.27
N VAL A 193 3.02 -21.33 -3.69
CA VAL A 193 3.96 -20.49 -4.43
C VAL A 193 5.28 -21.22 -4.58
N VAL A 194 5.71 -21.42 -5.81
CA VAL A 194 6.94 -22.14 -6.12
C VAL A 194 7.94 -21.15 -6.69
N ILE A 195 9.19 -21.20 -6.24
CA ILE A 195 10.24 -20.29 -6.69
C ILE A 195 11.46 -21.13 -7.04
N ASP A 196 11.98 -21.01 -8.26
CA ASP A 196 13.13 -21.79 -8.72
C ASP A 196 14.02 -20.97 -9.67
N ASP A 197 15.32 -21.27 -9.67
CA ASP A 197 16.33 -20.58 -10.47
C ASP A 197 16.51 -21.16 -11.88
N HIS A 198 15.83 -22.27 -12.22
CA HIS A 198 16.04 -22.97 -13.48
C HIS A 198 14.83 -22.89 -14.41
N ALA A 199 14.93 -22.01 -15.42
CA ALA A 199 13.90 -21.72 -16.42
C ALA A 199 13.22 -22.95 -17.06
N LYS A 200 13.92 -24.07 -17.26
CA LYS A 200 13.26 -25.30 -17.80
C LYS A 200 12.37 -26.00 -16.77
N ARG A 201 12.76 -26.08 -15.49
CA ARG A 201 11.95 -26.71 -14.43
C ARG A 201 10.72 -25.86 -14.17
N VAL A 202 10.89 -24.54 -14.07
CA VAL A 202 9.79 -23.56 -13.97
C VAL A 202 8.78 -23.74 -15.11
N ARG A 203 9.24 -23.74 -16.37
CA ARG A 203 8.34 -23.89 -17.53
C ARG A 203 7.67 -25.26 -17.58
N ALA A 204 8.36 -26.32 -17.20
CA ALA A 204 7.80 -27.66 -17.13
C ALA A 204 6.66 -27.71 -16.10
N LEU A 205 6.92 -27.26 -14.86
CA LEU A 205 5.92 -27.26 -13.80
C LEU A 205 4.73 -26.35 -14.11
N ARG A 206 4.95 -25.17 -14.70
CA ARG A 206 3.85 -24.30 -15.16
C ARG A 206 2.92 -25.03 -16.12
N ARG A 207 3.46 -25.72 -17.13
CA ARG A 207 2.64 -26.50 -18.10
C ARG A 207 1.89 -27.64 -17.42
N THR A 208 2.54 -28.36 -16.51
CA THR A 208 1.90 -29.42 -15.75
C THR A 208 0.74 -28.85 -14.92
N LEU A 209 0.97 -27.82 -14.11
CA LEU A 209 -0.07 -27.22 -13.26
C LEU A 209 -1.21 -26.58 -14.07
N ASP A 210 -0.91 -26.01 -15.24
CA ASP A 210 -1.91 -25.47 -16.16
C ASP A 210 -2.80 -26.59 -16.73
N SER A 211 -2.18 -27.69 -17.20
CA SER A 211 -2.92 -28.88 -17.67
C SER A 211 -3.76 -29.56 -16.58
N LEU A 212 -3.40 -29.36 -15.31
CA LEU A 212 -4.18 -29.85 -14.15
C LEU A 212 -5.23 -28.83 -13.67
N GLY A 213 -5.22 -27.60 -14.21
CA GLY A 213 -6.12 -26.52 -13.79
C GLY A 213 -5.80 -25.88 -12.44
N TYR A 214 -4.59 -26.06 -11.90
CA TYR A 214 -4.14 -25.48 -10.64
C TYR A 214 -3.35 -24.18 -10.81
N TYR A 215 -2.70 -23.97 -11.96
CA TYR A 215 -1.90 -22.77 -12.19
C TYR A 215 -2.77 -21.50 -12.20
N GLY A 216 -2.36 -20.48 -11.45
CA GLY A 216 -3.09 -19.22 -11.29
C GLY A 216 -4.29 -19.28 -10.34
N ALA A 217 -4.80 -20.47 -9.99
CA ALA A 217 -5.92 -20.64 -9.05
C ALA A 217 -5.47 -21.12 -7.67
N ARG A 218 -4.58 -22.11 -7.61
CA ARG A 218 -4.10 -22.75 -6.38
C ARG A 218 -2.58 -22.87 -6.31
N ALA A 219 -1.88 -22.64 -7.42
CA ALA A 219 -0.43 -22.60 -7.47
C ALA A 219 0.09 -21.51 -8.40
N ALA A 220 1.22 -20.92 -8.03
CA ALA A 220 2.00 -20.00 -8.86
C ALA A 220 3.45 -20.47 -8.90
N VAL A 221 4.13 -20.30 -10.03
CA VAL A 221 5.54 -20.70 -10.18
C VAL A 221 6.31 -19.50 -10.70
N LEU A 222 7.34 -19.08 -9.97
CA LEU A 222 8.17 -17.91 -10.22
C LEU A 222 9.60 -18.34 -10.54
N GLU A 223 10.22 -17.65 -11.50
CA GLU A 223 11.64 -17.81 -11.80
C GLU A 223 12.40 -16.69 -11.11
N ALA A 224 13.33 -17.02 -10.22
CA ALA A 224 14.13 -16.05 -9.47
C ALA A 224 15.46 -16.64 -9.03
N ASP A 225 16.46 -15.79 -8.85
CA ASP A 225 17.72 -16.15 -8.20
C ASP A 225 17.48 -16.42 -6.70
N LEU A 226 17.75 -17.65 -6.27
CA LEU A 226 17.51 -18.07 -4.89
C LEU A 226 18.47 -17.39 -3.90
N SER A 227 19.67 -16.98 -4.34
CA SER A 227 20.67 -16.37 -3.46
C SER A 227 20.32 -14.94 -3.01
N SER A 228 19.48 -14.26 -3.79
CA SER A 228 19.02 -12.88 -3.53
C SER A 228 17.53 -12.80 -3.17
N LEU A 229 16.88 -13.96 -3.02
CA LEU A 229 15.45 -14.06 -2.78
C LEU A 229 15.06 -13.41 -1.44
N ARG A 230 14.02 -12.58 -1.49
CA ARG A 230 13.36 -12.01 -0.31
C ARG A 230 11.86 -12.24 -0.43
N LEU A 231 11.24 -12.60 0.69
CA LEU A 231 9.79 -12.75 0.79
C LEU A 231 9.22 -11.66 1.72
N PRO A 232 7.98 -11.21 1.47
CA PRO A 232 7.28 -10.37 2.43
C PRO A 232 7.25 -11.03 3.82
N PRO A 233 7.35 -10.26 4.91
CA PRO A 233 7.25 -10.83 6.24
C PRO A 233 5.85 -11.42 6.48
N TYR A 234 5.77 -12.42 7.35
CA TYR A 234 4.50 -12.95 7.91
C TYR A 234 3.55 -13.68 6.95
N ILE A 235 3.87 -13.81 5.67
CA ILE A 235 2.96 -14.37 4.66
C ILE A 235 2.93 -15.91 4.63
N VAL A 236 3.98 -16.57 5.12
CA VAL A 236 4.20 -18.01 4.86
C VAL A 236 3.66 -18.88 5.99
N THR A 237 2.71 -19.75 5.66
CA THR A 237 2.19 -20.78 6.57
C THR A 237 3.11 -22.00 6.61
N LEU A 238 3.63 -22.41 5.45
CA LEU A 238 4.58 -23.50 5.29
C LEU A 238 5.68 -23.12 4.31
N LEU A 239 6.93 -23.11 4.74
CA LEU A 239 8.11 -22.91 3.90
C LEU A 239 8.84 -24.25 3.74
N THR A 240 9.13 -24.65 2.51
CA THR A 240 9.85 -25.89 2.23
C THR A 240 10.61 -25.80 0.92
N THR A 241 11.28 -26.89 0.51
CA THR A 241 12.11 -27.00 -0.68
C THR A 241 12.07 -28.44 -1.22
N GLU A 242 12.53 -28.68 -2.44
CA GLU A 242 12.81 -30.04 -2.95
C GLU A 242 14.31 -30.30 -3.09
N ARG A 243 15.14 -29.34 -2.67
CA ARG A 243 16.58 -29.29 -2.88
C ARG A 243 17.31 -29.33 -1.55
N ASP A 244 18.39 -30.11 -1.49
CA ASP A 244 19.24 -30.22 -0.29
C ASP A 244 20.18 -29.00 -0.13
N ASP A 245 20.40 -28.23 -1.20
CA ASP A 245 21.32 -27.08 -1.25
C ASP A 245 20.62 -25.72 -1.10
N ALA A 246 19.31 -25.69 -0.89
CA ALA A 246 18.56 -24.45 -0.71
C ALA A 246 18.69 -23.92 0.72
N ASP A 247 19.38 -22.80 0.90
CA ASP A 247 19.37 -22.06 2.17
C ASP A 247 18.13 -21.16 2.25
N TRP A 248 17.26 -21.47 3.20
CA TRP A 248 16.02 -20.73 3.45
C TRP A 248 16.10 -19.87 4.71
N THR A 249 17.24 -19.83 5.40
CA THR A 249 17.42 -19.12 6.67
C THR A 249 17.02 -17.66 6.58
N SER A 250 17.43 -16.98 5.50
CA SER A 250 17.09 -15.59 5.22
C SER A 250 15.59 -15.34 5.03
N LEU A 251 14.82 -16.40 4.77
CA LEU A 251 13.38 -16.37 4.53
C LEU A 251 12.56 -16.66 5.79
N LEU A 252 13.17 -17.00 6.93
CA LEU A 252 12.45 -17.27 8.18
C LEU A 252 11.58 -16.11 8.66
N SER A 253 11.97 -14.87 8.35
CA SER A 253 11.19 -13.66 8.65
C SER A 253 9.82 -13.65 7.96
N SER A 254 9.67 -14.40 6.86
CA SER A 254 8.40 -14.58 6.13
C SER A 254 7.42 -15.53 6.81
N LEU A 255 7.87 -16.36 7.76
CA LEU A 255 6.98 -17.25 8.49
C LEU A 255 5.93 -16.45 9.24
N ARG A 256 4.67 -16.85 9.09
CA ARG A 256 3.54 -16.25 9.78
C ARG A 256 3.71 -16.35 11.31
N PRO A 257 3.53 -15.26 12.08
CA PRO A 257 3.44 -15.34 13.53
C PRO A 257 2.30 -16.26 13.98
N TYR A 258 2.38 -16.75 15.20
CA TYR A 258 1.43 -17.74 15.73
C TYR A 258 1.29 -19.00 14.86
N GLY A 259 2.38 -19.61 14.39
CA GLY A 259 2.35 -20.99 13.88
C GLY A 259 2.78 -21.21 12.43
N GLY A 260 3.44 -20.25 11.79
CA GLY A 260 4.16 -20.49 10.53
C GLY A 260 5.31 -21.48 10.74
N VAL A 261 5.51 -22.36 9.76
CA VAL A 261 6.46 -23.48 9.84
C VAL A 261 7.41 -23.46 8.65
N ALA A 262 8.68 -23.77 8.88
CA ALA A 262 9.64 -24.14 7.85
C ALA A 262 10.10 -25.60 8.04
N SER A 263 10.19 -26.35 6.95
CA SER A 263 10.68 -27.72 6.92
C SER A 263 11.72 -27.90 5.80
N ILE A 264 12.95 -28.27 6.19
CA ILE A 264 13.99 -29.06 5.47
C ILE A 264 15.39 -28.72 5.99
N GLY A 265 16.23 -29.75 6.10
CA GLY A 265 17.62 -29.61 6.51
C GLY A 265 17.79 -29.49 8.03
N ARG A 266 19.03 -29.60 8.48
CA ARG A 266 19.41 -29.40 9.88
C ARG A 266 19.67 -27.92 10.10
N VAL A 267 18.95 -27.32 11.05
CA VAL A 267 19.12 -25.91 11.42
C VAL A 267 19.87 -25.86 12.73
N GLU A 268 20.98 -25.14 12.77
CA GLU A 268 21.69 -24.88 14.01
C GLU A 268 20.89 -23.88 14.86
N PRO A 269 20.56 -24.18 16.13
CA PRO A 269 19.74 -23.31 16.99
C PRO A 269 20.22 -21.85 17.11
N ALA A 270 21.52 -21.60 16.93
CA ALA A 270 22.13 -20.27 16.98
C ALA A 270 21.61 -19.30 15.89
N VAL A 271 21.03 -19.84 14.81
CA VAL A 271 20.45 -19.05 13.70
C VAL A 271 19.14 -18.35 14.10
N LEU A 272 18.52 -18.76 15.22
CA LEU A 272 17.19 -18.33 15.64
C LEU A 272 17.18 -17.15 16.62
N GLU A 273 18.36 -16.66 17.04
CA GLU A 273 18.51 -15.48 17.89
C GLU A 273 18.42 -14.18 17.06
N GLN A 274 17.23 -13.88 16.53
CA GLN A 274 16.94 -12.61 15.87
C GLN A 274 15.70 -11.94 16.46
N GLU A 275 15.54 -10.62 16.24
CA GLU A 275 14.37 -9.80 16.61
C GLU A 275 13.04 -10.24 15.95
N LEU A 276 13.02 -11.43 15.33
CA LEU A 276 11.91 -12.01 14.58
C LEU A 276 10.91 -12.77 15.49
N GLY A 277 11.09 -12.77 16.81
CA GLY A 277 10.18 -13.42 17.76
C GLY A 277 10.57 -14.84 18.13
N GLU A 278 9.67 -15.57 18.78
CA GLU A 278 9.99 -16.88 19.32
C GLU A 278 9.96 -17.95 18.21
N PHE A 279 11.07 -18.67 18.05
CA PHE A 279 11.14 -19.85 17.22
C PHE A 279 11.35 -21.09 18.09
N LYS A 280 10.61 -22.16 17.77
CA LYS A 280 10.83 -23.50 18.33
C LYS A 280 11.34 -24.42 17.24
N VAL A 281 12.30 -25.26 17.60
CA VAL A 281 12.82 -26.31 16.72
C VAL A 281 12.36 -27.65 17.26
N ASP A 282 11.54 -28.33 16.49
CA ASP A 282 11.17 -29.71 16.76
C ASP A 282 12.02 -30.63 15.87
N SER A 283 12.60 -31.68 16.44
CA SER A 283 13.30 -32.72 15.68
C SER A 283 12.30 -33.77 15.19
N ALA A 284 12.17 -33.93 13.88
CA ALA A 284 11.34 -34.95 13.24
C ALA A 284 12.22 -35.88 12.39
N GLY A 285 12.83 -36.89 13.02
CA GLY A 285 13.71 -37.84 12.32
C GLY A 285 14.98 -37.16 11.77
N SER A 286 15.23 -37.26 10.47
CA SER A 286 16.36 -36.60 9.78
C SER A 286 16.10 -35.13 9.41
N GLN A 287 14.92 -34.58 9.74
CA GLN A 287 14.51 -33.23 9.40
C GLN A 287 14.29 -32.38 10.65
N SER A 288 14.64 -31.09 10.57
CA SER A 288 14.26 -30.10 11.57
C SER A 288 13.01 -29.35 11.12
N ILE A 289 12.06 -29.17 12.04
CA ILE A 289 10.88 -28.33 11.84
C ILE A 289 11.09 -27.06 12.66
N VAL A 290 11.18 -25.92 11.99
CA VAL A 290 11.26 -24.62 12.64
C VAL A 290 9.88 -24.00 12.66
N ARG A 291 9.40 -23.64 13.83
CA ARG A 291 8.07 -23.05 14.04
C ARG A 291 8.20 -21.67 14.65
N ARG A 292 7.61 -20.67 14.01
CA ARG A 292 7.44 -19.35 14.61
C ARG A 292 6.24 -19.37 15.55
N THR A 293 6.48 -19.30 16.85
CA THR A 293 5.44 -19.35 17.89
C THR A 293 5.18 -17.98 18.49
N GLY A 294 3.95 -17.80 18.99
CA GLY A 294 3.61 -16.61 19.76
C GLY A 294 3.58 -15.32 18.94
N GLU A 295 3.61 -14.23 19.69
CA GLU A 295 3.53 -12.86 19.20
C GLU A 295 4.87 -12.31 18.76
N LEU A 296 4.83 -11.21 18.01
CA LEU A 296 6.03 -10.45 17.69
C LEU A 296 6.48 -9.66 18.92
N PRO A 297 7.77 -9.69 19.31
CA PRO A 297 8.25 -8.92 20.45
C PRO A 297 7.96 -7.43 20.29
N GLY A 298 7.21 -6.86 21.23
CA GLY A 298 6.80 -5.46 21.21
C GLY A 298 5.49 -5.17 20.47
N ALA A 299 4.85 -6.17 19.86
CA ALA A 299 3.48 -6.03 19.36
C ALA A 299 2.45 -6.01 20.50
N SER A 300 1.27 -5.43 20.24
CA SER A 300 0.14 -5.45 21.17
C SER A 300 -1.16 -5.87 20.51
N ASP A 301 -1.96 -6.65 21.23
CA ASP A 301 -3.37 -6.89 20.90
C ASP A 301 -4.21 -5.63 21.13
N TYR A 302 -5.36 -5.54 20.48
CA TYR A 302 -6.32 -4.44 20.63
C TYR A 302 -7.76 -4.94 20.82
N THR A 303 -8.44 -4.45 21.85
CA THR A 303 -9.75 -4.94 22.29
C THR A 303 -10.94 -4.22 21.67
N GLY A 304 -10.73 -3.22 20.81
CA GLY A 304 -11.81 -2.50 20.10
C GLY A 304 -12.52 -1.43 20.93
N ASP A 305 -11.93 -0.99 22.04
CA ASP A 305 -12.55 -0.14 23.07
C ASP A 305 -12.02 1.30 23.12
N TRP A 306 -11.24 1.70 22.12
CA TRP A 306 -10.59 3.03 22.02
C TRP A 306 -9.54 3.31 23.09
N THR A 307 -9.05 2.28 23.79
CA THR A 307 -7.92 2.41 24.70
C THR A 307 -6.58 2.48 23.96
N LEU A 308 -5.51 2.76 24.71
CA LEU A 308 -4.16 2.79 24.19
C LEU A 308 -3.78 1.43 23.59
N SER A 309 -3.05 1.45 22.48
CA SER A 309 -2.46 0.28 21.83
C SER A 309 -0.99 0.61 21.51
N PRO A 310 -0.11 0.59 22.53
CA PRO A 310 1.29 0.99 22.39
C PRO A 310 2.11 -0.12 21.73
N ASP A 311 1.85 -0.33 20.44
CA ASP A 311 2.55 -1.31 19.60
C ASP A 311 3.89 -0.74 19.12
N LYS A 312 5.00 -1.23 19.69
CA LYS A 312 6.34 -0.69 19.46
C LYS A 312 6.89 -0.98 18.06
N LEU A 313 6.29 -1.93 17.33
CA LEU A 313 6.73 -2.30 15.99
C LEU A 313 6.08 -1.43 14.91
N VAL A 314 4.97 -0.77 15.22
CA VAL A 314 4.36 0.21 14.33
C VAL A 314 5.16 1.51 14.41
N ARG A 315 5.98 1.78 13.40
CA ARG A 315 6.91 2.92 13.36
C ARG A 315 7.05 3.48 11.96
N PHE A 316 7.09 4.81 11.85
CA PHE A 316 7.37 5.52 10.60
C PHE A 316 8.83 5.26 10.12
N PRO A 317 9.06 5.06 8.80
CA PRO A 317 8.08 5.01 7.72
C PRO A 317 7.35 3.66 7.63
N LEU A 318 6.13 3.66 7.09
CA LEU A 318 5.29 2.47 6.93
C LEU A 318 5.05 2.15 5.44
N GLY A 319 5.22 0.89 5.06
CA GLY A 319 4.97 0.37 3.71
C GLY A 319 3.83 -0.64 3.70
N VAL A 320 3.22 -0.86 2.54
CA VAL A 320 2.10 -1.81 2.40
C VAL A 320 2.58 -3.24 2.57
N LEU A 321 2.00 -3.98 3.52
CA LEU A 321 2.21 -5.41 3.69
C LEU A 321 1.28 -6.21 2.77
N TRP A 322 -0.02 -5.93 2.86
CA TRP A 322 -1.06 -6.50 2.00
C TRP A 322 -2.19 -5.48 1.84
N PHE A 323 -2.97 -5.66 0.78
CA PHE A 323 -4.22 -4.94 0.54
C PHE A 323 -5.23 -5.89 -0.10
N ASP A 324 -6.51 -5.73 0.26
CA ASP A 324 -7.60 -6.61 -0.20
C ASP A 324 -8.94 -5.84 -0.11
N ASP A 325 -9.89 -6.12 -1.00
CA ASP A 325 -11.24 -5.55 -0.94
C ASP A 325 -12.27 -6.48 -0.26
N GLU A 326 -11.91 -7.73 0.07
CA GLU A 326 -12.80 -8.68 0.77
C GLU A 326 -13.18 -8.22 2.19
N LEU A 327 -12.31 -7.46 2.86
CA LEU A 327 -12.52 -6.95 4.22
C LEU A 327 -13.35 -5.66 4.27
N ALA A 328 -14.41 -5.63 3.46
CA ALA A 328 -15.34 -4.51 3.37
C ALA A 328 -16.29 -4.44 4.57
N HIS A 329 -16.40 -3.24 5.14
CA HIS A 329 -17.31 -2.94 6.22
C HIS A 329 -18.09 -1.66 5.93
N PHE A 330 -19.38 -1.71 6.24
CA PHE A 330 -20.25 -0.55 6.16
C PHE A 330 -19.67 0.63 6.95
N LYS A 331 -19.72 1.83 6.35
CA LYS A 331 -19.36 3.06 7.05
C LYS A 331 -20.10 3.14 8.38
N ARG A 332 -19.36 3.21 9.49
CA ARG A 332 -19.86 3.26 10.88
C ARG A 332 -20.03 1.90 11.57
N SER A 333 -19.39 0.84 11.08
CA SER A 333 -19.17 -0.37 11.89
C SER A 333 -18.36 -0.08 13.16
N PRO A 334 -18.49 -0.90 14.23
CA PRO A 334 -17.66 -0.81 15.42
C PRO A 334 -16.19 -1.06 15.11
N GLN A 335 -15.29 -0.62 16.00
CA GLN A 335 -13.87 -0.97 15.93
C GLN A 335 -13.70 -2.50 15.85
N PRO A 336 -12.85 -3.02 14.96
CA PRO A 336 -12.46 -4.41 15.04
C PRO A 336 -11.55 -4.64 16.25
N ARG A 337 -11.50 -5.89 16.69
CA ARG A 337 -10.56 -6.38 17.70
C ARG A 337 -9.41 -7.07 16.99
N PHE A 338 -8.20 -6.94 17.51
CA PHE A 338 -7.01 -7.65 17.03
C PHE A 338 -6.49 -8.50 18.18
N ILE A 339 -6.64 -9.82 18.06
CA ILE A 339 -6.29 -10.75 19.13
C ILE A 339 -5.49 -11.90 18.53
N LYS A 340 -4.24 -12.07 18.99
CA LYS A 340 -3.37 -13.21 18.63
C LYS A 340 -3.29 -13.46 17.12
N GLY A 341 -3.11 -12.40 16.34
CA GLY A 341 -3.00 -12.52 14.88
C GLY A 341 -4.32 -12.56 14.11
N VAL A 342 -5.46 -12.41 14.79
CA VAL A 342 -6.80 -12.43 14.17
C VAL A 342 -7.47 -11.08 14.31
N MET A 343 -7.89 -10.51 13.18
CA MET A 343 -8.82 -9.38 13.13
C MET A 343 -10.25 -9.91 13.26
N ILE A 344 -10.96 -9.47 14.28
CA ILE A 344 -12.37 -9.79 14.55
C ILE A 344 -13.20 -8.54 14.26
N SER A 345 -13.92 -8.55 13.16
CA SER A 345 -14.76 -7.44 12.73
C SER A 345 -16.24 -7.78 12.82
N ARG A 346 -17.08 -6.75 12.96
CA ARG A 346 -18.54 -6.90 12.99
C ARG A 346 -19.17 -5.91 12.01
N PRO A 347 -19.42 -6.32 10.75
CA PRO A 347 -20.07 -5.46 9.78
C PRO A 347 -21.50 -5.12 10.23
N LYS A 348 -22.01 -3.95 9.83
CA LYS A 348 -23.44 -3.64 9.95
C LYS A 348 -24.21 -4.21 8.78
N ASP A 349 -25.40 -4.76 9.03
CA ASP A 349 -26.31 -5.15 7.95
C ASP A 349 -27.05 -3.91 7.41
N TRP A 350 -26.37 -3.19 6.52
CA TRP A 350 -26.91 -1.97 5.92
C TRP A 350 -28.11 -2.21 4.99
N ARG A 351 -28.41 -3.48 4.68
CA ARG A 351 -29.59 -3.89 3.90
C ARG A 351 -30.85 -3.93 4.76
N ALA A 352 -30.71 -3.96 6.08
CA ALA A 352 -31.84 -3.86 7.00
C ALA A 352 -32.50 -2.47 6.88
N PRO A 353 -33.84 -2.39 6.99
CA PRO A 353 -34.54 -1.11 6.94
C PRO A 353 -34.12 -0.24 8.13
N ARG A 354 -33.86 1.05 7.86
CA ARG A 354 -33.58 2.02 8.92
C ARG A 354 -34.84 2.29 9.74
N ILE A 355 -34.68 2.51 11.05
CA ILE A 355 -35.76 2.98 11.93
C ILE A 355 -36.19 4.41 11.49
N PRO A 356 -37.45 4.61 11.07
CA PRO A 356 -37.94 5.95 10.74
C PRO A 356 -37.84 6.91 11.94
N GLY A 357 -37.39 8.14 11.70
CA GLY A 357 -37.35 9.20 12.71
C GLY A 357 -36.23 9.11 13.76
N ASN A 358 -35.46 8.00 13.82
CA ASN A 358 -34.33 7.87 14.74
C ASN A 358 -32.99 7.83 13.99
N TYR A 359 -32.30 8.97 13.90
CA TYR A 359 -31.02 9.07 13.19
C TYR A 359 -29.80 8.65 14.03
N LYS A 360 -30.01 8.25 15.30
CA LYS A 360 -28.94 7.87 16.24
C LYS A 360 -28.74 6.36 16.32
N VAL A 361 -29.64 5.57 15.76
CA VAL A 361 -29.62 4.10 15.76
C VAL A 361 -30.01 3.64 14.36
N ASP A 362 -29.18 2.82 13.70
CA ASP A 362 -29.32 2.58 12.25
C ASP A 362 -29.54 1.11 11.88
N TYR A 363 -28.54 0.25 12.07
CA TYR A 363 -28.49 -1.09 11.49
C TYR A 363 -28.04 -2.11 12.55
N PRO A 364 -28.55 -3.36 12.51
CA PRO A 364 -28.02 -4.45 13.33
C PRO A 364 -26.62 -4.86 12.87
N LEU A 365 -25.89 -5.60 13.71
CA LEU A 365 -24.61 -6.21 13.31
C LEU A 365 -24.84 -7.57 12.65
N LEU A 366 -24.06 -7.84 11.60
CA LEU A 366 -23.86 -9.17 11.08
C LEU A 366 -23.03 -10.03 12.04
N PRO A 367 -23.03 -11.36 11.85
CA PRO A 367 -22.10 -12.25 12.56
C PRO A 367 -20.64 -11.80 12.43
N PRO A 368 -19.79 -12.08 13.43
CA PRO A 368 -18.38 -11.74 13.37
C PRO A 368 -17.67 -12.34 12.16
N VAL A 369 -16.86 -11.53 11.48
CA VAL A 369 -15.95 -11.97 10.43
C VAL A 369 -14.55 -12.03 11.04
N LEU A 370 -13.90 -13.19 10.90
CA LEU A 370 -12.55 -13.42 11.38
C LEU A 370 -11.61 -13.41 10.18
N SER A 371 -10.53 -12.65 10.28
CA SER A 371 -9.55 -12.51 9.21
C SER A 371 -8.14 -12.58 9.76
N ASP A 372 -7.22 -13.13 8.99
CA ASP A 372 -5.81 -13.12 9.33
C ASP A 372 -5.23 -11.72 9.10
N MET A 373 -4.82 -11.05 10.16
CA MET A 373 -4.36 -9.66 10.06
C MET A 373 -3.02 -9.52 9.31
N TYR A 374 -2.26 -10.61 9.15
CA TYR A 374 -0.97 -10.60 8.44
C TYR A 374 -1.09 -10.83 6.94
N THR A 375 -2.21 -11.38 6.48
CA THR A 375 -2.42 -11.73 5.06
C THR A 375 -3.69 -11.13 4.46
N GLY A 376 -4.59 -10.57 5.27
CA GLY A 376 -5.90 -10.07 4.83
C GLY A 376 -6.94 -11.16 4.61
N ARG A 377 -6.52 -12.43 4.55
CA ARG A 377 -7.39 -13.56 4.24
C ARG A 377 -8.53 -13.71 5.23
N VAL A 378 -9.76 -13.74 4.74
CA VAL A 378 -10.94 -14.13 5.54
C VAL A 378 -10.81 -15.61 5.93
N LEU A 379 -10.93 -15.89 7.22
CA LEU A 379 -10.82 -17.24 7.75
C LEU A 379 -12.09 -18.04 7.48
N HIS A 380 -11.91 -19.29 7.05
CA HIS A 380 -13.03 -20.21 6.83
C HIS A 380 -13.75 -20.52 8.15
N GLU A 381 -15.01 -20.95 8.09
CA GLU A 381 -15.82 -21.25 9.28
C GLU A 381 -15.23 -22.38 10.14
N SER A 382 -14.48 -23.29 9.51
CA SER A 382 -13.76 -24.38 10.18
C SER A 382 -12.46 -23.94 10.87
N GLU A 383 -11.98 -22.71 10.63
CA GLU A 383 -10.78 -22.17 11.26
C GLU A 383 -11.16 -21.39 12.53
N MET A 384 -10.29 -21.44 13.55
CA MET A 384 -10.47 -20.73 14.82
C MET A 384 -11.77 -21.08 15.55
N THR A 385 -12.18 -22.35 15.56
CA THR A 385 -13.44 -22.82 16.17
C THR A 385 -13.58 -22.42 17.64
N ASP A 386 -12.49 -22.48 18.40
CA ASP A 386 -12.48 -22.10 19.82
C ASP A 386 -12.76 -20.61 20.02
N LEU A 387 -12.18 -19.76 19.17
CA LEU A 387 -12.47 -18.33 19.21
C LEU A 387 -13.89 -18.05 18.74
N ARG A 388 -14.35 -18.70 17.67
CA ARG A 388 -15.72 -18.55 17.14
C ARG A 388 -16.77 -18.93 18.17
N SER A 389 -16.56 -19.98 18.96
CA SER A 389 -17.50 -20.42 19.99
C SER A 389 -17.66 -19.40 21.13
N GLN A 390 -16.66 -18.54 21.35
CA GLN A 390 -16.69 -17.48 22.37
C GLN A 390 -17.31 -16.17 21.86
N LEU A 391 -17.47 -16.01 20.54
CA LEU A 391 -18.00 -14.80 19.94
C LEU A 391 -19.53 -14.89 19.81
N GLN A 392 -20.24 -14.26 20.74
CA GLN A 392 -21.71 -14.22 20.69
C GLN A 392 -22.22 -13.31 19.55
N PRO A 393 -23.06 -13.82 18.64
CA PRO A 393 -23.82 -12.98 17.73
C PRO A 393 -24.77 -12.07 18.51
N THR A 394 -24.97 -10.84 18.04
CA THR A 394 -26.05 -9.98 18.55
C THR A 394 -27.36 -10.42 17.90
N ASP A 395 -28.48 -10.20 18.58
CA ASP A 395 -29.81 -10.41 17.99
C ASP A 395 -29.92 -9.58 16.70
N PRO A 396 -30.24 -10.19 15.54
CA PRO A 396 -30.41 -9.49 14.27
C PRO A 396 -31.47 -8.37 14.28
N LYS A 397 -32.33 -8.32 15.31
CA LYS A 397 -33.33 -7.26 15.51
C LYS A 397 -32.79 -6.06 16.32
N THR A 398 -31.68 -6.24 17.05
CA THR A 398 -31.06 -5.18 17.84
C THR A 398 -30.37 -4.19 16.91
N HIS A 399 -30.88 -2.96 16.87
CA HIS A 399 -30.25 -1.91 16.09
C HIS A 399 -29.13 -1.25 16.90
N GLU A 400 -28.01 -0.99 16.24
CA GLU A 400 -26.83 -0.40 16.85
C GLU A 400 -26.79 1.12 16.72
N PRO A 401 -25.98 1.80 17.57
CA PRO A 401 -25.70 3.22 17.40
C PRO A 401 -25.31 3.53 15.97
N SER A 402 -25.87 4.61 15.39
CA SER A 402 -25.60 5.04 14.02
C SER A 402 -24.10 5.16 13.79
N GLN A 403 -23.36 5.74 14.74
CA GLN A 403 -21.91 5.94 14.68
C GLN A 403 -21.22 5.44 15.95
N TYR A 404 -20.14 4.67 15.82
CA TYR A 404 -19.22 4.39 16.93
C TYR A 404 -18.13 5.45 16.97
N ARG A 405 -17.89 5.98 18.16
CA ARG A 405 -16.98 7.11 18.41
C ARG A 405 -16.18 6.87 19.67
N PRO A 406 -14.94 7.39 19.75
CA PRO A 406 -14.25 7.45 21.03
C PRO A 406 -15.05 8.34 21.98
N PRO A 407 -15.12 8.00 23.29
CA PRO A 407 -15.91 8.77 24.26
C PRO A 407 -15.52 10.26 24.36
N SER A 408 -14.29 10.61 23.99
CA SER A 408 -13.79 11.98 23.96
C SER A 408 -14.34 12.84 22.80
N GLN A 409 -14.88 12.22 21.74
CA GLN A 409 -15.37 12.96 20.58
C GLN A 409 -16.80 13.48 20.80
N ARG A 410 -16.92 14.80 21.00
CA ARG A 410 -18.21 15.48 21.24
C ARG A 410 -18.96 15.90 19.96
N ASP A 411 -18.24 16.20 18.88
CA ASP A 411 -18.83 16.58 17.59
C ASP A 411 -18.63 15.47 16.57
N ALA A 412 -19.74 14.90 16.08
CA ALA A 412 -19.75 13.78 15.15
C ALA A 412 -19.49 14.16 13.68
N TRP A 413 -19.56 15.45 13.34
CA TRP A 413 -19.58 15.93 11.96
C TRP A 413 -18.39 16.83 11.63
N LYS A 414 -18.03 17.74 12.55
CA LYS A 414 -16.92 18.68 12.35
C LYS A 414 -16.06 18.82 13.62
N PRO A 415 -15.43 17.72 14.07
CA PRO A 415 -14.53 17.80 15.22
C PRO A 415 -13.38 18.77 14.96
N ARG A 416 -12.95 19.45 16.04
CA ARG A 416 -11.90 20.46 16.02
C ARG A 416 -10.56 19.87 15.55
N GLN A 417 -9.63 20.75 15.20
CA GLN A 417 -8.24 20.36 14.94
C GLN A 417 -7.66 19.65 16.17
N PRO A 418 -7.08 18.46 16.01
CA PRO A 418 -6.55 17.71 17.13
C PRO A 418 -5.21 18.31 17.59
N VAL A 419 -5.09 18.50 18.90
CA VAL A 419 -3.88 18.91 19.60
C VAL A 419 -3.71 17.96 20.78
N VAL A 420 -2.59 17.24 20.82
CA VAL A 420 -2.39 16.14 21.78
C VAL A 420 -1.05 16.30 22.48
N GLY A 421 -1.10 16.93 23.65
CA GLY A 421 0.09 17.23 24.45
C GLY A 421 1.05 18.20 23.75
N GLU A 422 2.32 18.12 24.12
CA GLU A 422 3.40 18.95 23.60
C GLU A 422 4.49 18.11 22.95
N ARG A 423 5.18 18.66 21.96
CA ARG A 423 6.37 18.08 21.32
C ARG A 423 7.54 19.04 21.43
N ARG A 424 8.76 18.51 21.41
CA ARG A 424 9.97 19.32 21.22
C ARG A 424 10.13 19.58 19.73
N ASN A 425 10.14 20.84 19.31
CA ASN A 425 10.34 21.20 17.91
C ASN A 425 11.77 20.76 17.48
N PRO A 426 11.91 19.91 16.45
CA PRO A 426 13.20 19.34 16.05
C PRO A 426 14.16 20.37 15.47
N MET A 427 13.65 21.52 15.02
CA MET A 427 14.50 22.57 14.47
C MET A 427 15.02 23.55 15.52
N THR A 428 14.23 23.86 16.54
CA THR A 428 14.55 24.90 17.53
C THR A 428 14.83 24.36 18.93
N GLY A 429 14.47 23.12 19.21
CA GLY A 429 14.56 22.52 20.53
C GLY A 429 13.54 23.05 21.55
N VAL A 430 12.62 23.93 21.15
CA VAL A 430 11.62 24.52 22.06
C VAL A 430 10.37 23.63 22.10
N MET A 431 9.73 23.53 23.27
CA MET A 431 8.45 22.83 23.41
C MET A 431 7.32 23.62 22.75
N GLU A 432 6.48 22.92 21.98
CA GLU A 432 5.30 23.49 21.32
C GLU A 432 4.10 22.53 21.39
N PRO A 433 2.85 23.02 21.28
CA PRO A 433 1.68 22.16 21.17
C PRO A 433 1.81 21.22 19.98
N ARG A 434 1.60 19.92 20.21
CA ARG A 434 1.61 18.92 19.14
C ARG A 434 0.28 18.95 18.39
N ALA A 435 0.24 19.76 17.34
CA ALA A 435 -0.92 19.90 16.45
C ALA A 435 -0.77 19.03 15.20
N PHE A 436 -1.85 18.37 14.77
CA PHE A 436 -1.85 17.54 13.57
C PHE A 436 -2.63 18.21 12.44
N PRO A 437 -2.01 18.52 11.29
CA PRO A 437 -2.70 19.03 10.11
C PRO A 437 -3.92 18.20 9.69
N LYS A 438 -5.12 18.73 9.96
CA LYS A 438 -6.38 18.13 9.51
C LYS A 438 -7.09 19.01 8.48
N THR A 439 -7.41 18.47 7.31
CA THR A 439 -8.15 19.18 6.27
C THR A 439 -9.66 19.10 6.51
N TYR A 440 -10.25 17.90 6.42
CA TYR A 440 -11.65 17.60 6.73
C TYR A 440 -11.84 16.14 7.15
N GLY A 441 -12.89 15.82 7.89
CA GLY A 441 -13.17 14.45 8.30
C GLY A 441 -14.11 14.37 9.49
N CYS A 442 -15.01 13.37 9.48
CA CYS A 442 -16.02 13.13 10.52
C CYS A 442 -15.44 12.46 11.78
N ASP A 443 -14.24 11.87 11.75
CA ASP A 443 -13.54 11.45 12.97
C ASP A 443 -12.69 12.57 13.55
N GLY A 444 -12.61 12.61 14.88
CA GLY A 444 -11.77 13.57 15.61
C GLY A 444 -10.33 13.10 15.82
N GLY A 445 -9.97 11.95 15.25
CA GLY A 445 -8.77 11.19 15.55
C GLY A 445 -8.84 10.35 16.84
N VAL A 446 -7.90 9.42 16.99
CA VAL A 446 -7.74 8.52 18.13
C VAL A 446 -6.29 8.51 18.54
N ASP A 447 -6.04 8.60 19.85
CA ASP A 447 -4.70 8.46 20.43
C ASP A 447 -4.53 7.04 20.97
N TYR A 448 -3.61 6.29 20.36
CA TYR A 448 -3.26 4.92 20.75
C TYR A 448 -2.00 4.85 21.62
N GLY A 449 -1.46 5.97 22.09
CA GLY A 449 -0.24 6.01 22.91
C GLY A 449 0.94 6.52 22.10
N ASP A 450 1.58 5.68 21.29
CA ASP A 450 2.69 6.10 20.42
C ASP A 450 2.21 6.65 19.07
N PHE A 451 1.04 6.22 18.62
CA PHE A 451 0.44 6.63 17.36
C PHE A 451 -0.83 7.43 17.58
N TYR A 452 -1.00 8.48 16.78
CA TYR A 452 -2.26 9.19 16.63
C TYR A 452 -2.79 8.97 15.21
N THR A 453 -4.02 8.50 15.06
CA THR A 453 -4.60 8.23 13.75
C THR A 453 -5.86 9.04 13.54
N LEU A 454 -6.11 9.48 12.32
CA LEU A 454 -7.22 10.38 12.00
C LEU A 454 -7.62 10.31 10.53
N ARG A 455 -8.81 10.83 10.24
CA ARG A 455 -9.23 11.19 8.90
C ARG A 455 -8.93 12.64 8.62
N SER A 456 -8.11 12.86 7.60
CA SER A 456 -7.77 14.18 7.09
C SER A 456 -7.89 14.16 5.56
N GLY A 457 -9.14 14.17 5.09
CA GLY A 457 -9.52 13.77 3.74
C GLY A 457 -9.38 12.26 3.58
N THR A 458 -8.13 11.80 3.57
CA THR A 458 -7.74 10.39 3.48
C THR A 458 -7.43 9.79 4.87
N ALA A 459 -7.08 8.51 4.92
CA ALA A 459 -6.53 7.89 6.13
C ALA A 459 -5.18 8.54 6.46
N ALA A 460 -4.95 8.94 7.71
CA ALA A 460 -3.72 9.59 8.13
C ALA A 460 -3.28 9.11 9.52
N TYR A 461 -1.99 9.22 9.78
CA TYR A 461 -1.40 8.94 11.08
C TYR A 461 -0.26 9.91 11.41
N TYR A 462 0.11 9.89 12.68
CA TYR A 462 1.24 10.60 13.24
C TYR A 462 1.93 9.67 14.23
N ASP A 463 3.22 9.42 14.02
CA ASP A 463 4.09 8.69 14.93
C ASP A 463 4.69 9.69 15.93
N LYS A 464 4.28 9.58 17.20
CA LYS A 464 4.74 10.47 18.28
C LYS A 464 6.14 10.10 18.79
N THR A 465 6.66 8.93 18.46
CA THR A 465 7.99 8.49 18.93
C THR A 465 9.13 9.27 18.26
N ILE A 466 8.90 9.69 17.01
CA ILE A 466 9.85 10.47 16.21
C ILE A 466 9.28 11.84 15.78
N GLU A 467 8.04 12.13 16.15
CA GLU A 467 7.31 13.31 15.66
C GLU A 467 7.23 13.32 14.13
N SER A 468 6.64 12.30 13.50
CA SER A 468 6.71 12.10 12.04
C SER A 468 6.19 13.24 11.16
N GLY A 469 5.44 14.19 11.73
CA GLY A 469 4.46 14.97 10.96
C GLY A 469 3.23 14.11 10.62
N THR A 470 2.18 14.73 10.10
CA THR A 470 0.99 13.98 9.67
C THR A 470 1.26 13.33 8.32
N VAL A 471 1.29 12.00 8.30
CA VAL A 471 1.47 11.18 7.10
C VAL A 471 0.09 10.83 6.53
N PHE A 472 -0.07 11.04 5.22
CA PHE A 472 -1.32 10.78 4.52
C PHE A 472 -1.21 9.49 3.70
N LEU A 473 -2.03 8.50 4.06
CA LEU A 473 -2.20 7.28 3.28
C LEU A 473 -3.18 7.58 2.15
N SER A 474 -2.65 7.98 1.00
CA SER A 474 -3.45 8.37 -0.17
C SER A 474 -3.98 7.16 -0.92
N GLY A 475 -5.21 7.26 -1.43
CA GLY A 475 -5.86 6.18 -2.16
C GLY A 475 -7.08 5.61 -1.43
N PRO A 476 -6.92 4.95 -0.27
CA PRO A 476 -8.03 4.48 0.54
C PRO A 476 -8.60 5.61 1.40
N ARG A 477 -9.89 5.51 1.73
CA ARG A 477 -10.54 6.42 2.67
C ARG A 477 -10.60 5.78 4.06
N SER A 478 -10.38 6.53 5.14
CA SER A 478 -10.78 6.05 6.47
C SER A 478 -12.29 6.21 6.71
N GLY A 479 -12.84 5.35 7.56
CA GLY A 479 -14.25 5.36 7.92
C GLY A 479 -14.73 6.67 8.55
N CYS A 480 -16.04 6.79 8.82
CA CYS A 480 -16.47 7.83 9.77
C CYS A 480 -16.11 7.44 11.19
N THR A 481 -16.26 6.18 11.58
CA THR A 481 -15.53 5.61 12.70
C THR A 481 -14.08 5.47 12.25
N ASN A 482 -13.11 5.96 13.03
CA ASN A 482 -11.70 5.81 12.71
C ASN A 482 -11.41 4.32 12.45
N SER A 483 -10.59 4.00 11.45
CA SER A 483 -10.37 2.62 11.04
C SER A 483 -8.88 2.39 10.80
N ILE A 484 -8.03 3.04 11.60
CA ILE A 484 -6.58 3.03 11.44
C ILE A 484 -6.01 2.68 12.81
N ILE A 485 -5.58 1.44 12.98
CA ILE A 485 -5.42 0.81 14.29
C ILE A 485 -4.03 0.16 14.36
N PRO A 486 -3.12 0.65 15.21
CA PRO A 486 -1.86 -0.03 15.48
C PRO A 486 -2.13 -1.25 16.36
N ALA A 487 -1.84 -2.46 15.85
CA ALA A 487 -1.95 -3.70 16.61
C ALA A 487 -1.20 -4.84 15.91
N GLY A 488 -0.66 -5.76 16.69
CA GLY A 488 -0.03 -6.98 16.18
C GLY A 488 1.22 -6.73 15.33
N GLY A 489 1.92 -5.63 15.58
CA GLY A 489 3.08 -5.17 14.82
C GLY A 489 2.76 -4.48 13.50
N LEU A 490 1.48 -4.18 13.23
CA LEU A 490 1.00 -3.59 11.98
C LEU A 490 0.15 -2.35 12.22
N LEU A 491 0.17 -1.40 11.28
CA LEU A 491 -0.87 -0.37 11.18
C LEU A 491 -1.99 -0.91 10.28
N ASN A 492 -3.07 -1.36 10.90
CA ASN A 492 -4.20 -1.98 10.20
C ASN A 492 -5.20 -0.91 9.75
N VAL A 493 -5.59 -0.95 8.48
CA VAL A 493 -6.54 -0.02 7.85
C VAL A 493 -7.69 -0.80 7.20
N PRO A 494 -8.62 -1.39 7.99
CA PRO A 494 -9.78 -2.06 7.45
C PRO A 494 -10.69 -1.13 6.64
N TYR A 495 -11.39 -1.69 5.64
CA TYR A 495 -12.19 -0.94 4.69
C TYR A 495 -13.54 -0.50 5.29
N PHE A 496 -13.56 0.64 6.01
CA PHE A 496 -14.74 1.15 6.74
C PHE A 496 -15.55 2.21 5.99
N PHE A 497 -15.63 2.13 4.66
CA PHE A 497 -16.42 3.09 3.87
C PHE A 497 -17.28 2.43 2.79
N GLU A 498 -17.56 1.14 2.91
CA GLU A 498 -18.55 0.47 2.08
C GLU A 498 -19.91 1.20 2.16
N GLY A 499 -20.60 1.30 1.02
CA GLY A 499 -21.84 2.07 0.89
C GLY A 499 -21.66 3.60 0.75
N CYS A 500 -20.42 4.10 0.66
CA CYS A 500 -20.13 5.49 0.29
C CYS A 500 -19.65 5.61 -1.16
N THR A 501 -20.27 6.48 -1.96
CA THR A 501 -19.63 6.97 -3.20
C THR A 501 -18.70 8.12 -2.89
N CYS A 502 -17.41 7.92 -3.14
CA CYS A 502 -16.40 8.96 -2.96
C CYS A 502 -15.30 8.80 -4.00
N SER A 503 -14.61 9.89 -4.33
CA SER A 503 -13.59 9.92 -5.39
C SER A 503 -12.26 9.28 -4.98
N TYR A 504 -12.26 8.39 -3.98
CA TYR A 504 -11.07 7.69 -3.50
C TYR A 504 -10.86 6.43 -4.35
N PRO A 505 -9.71 6.30 -5.03
CA PRO A 505 -9.53 5.29 -6.09
C PRO A 505 -9.45 3.84 -5.58
N LEU A 506 -9.15 3.62 -4.30
CA LEU A 506 -8.86 2.29 -3.76
C LEU A 506 -9.89 1.89 -2.68
N PRO A 507 -10.96 1.15 -3.03
CA PRO A 507 -11.89 0.55 -2.07
C PRO A 507 -11.29 -0.72 -1.45
N SER A 508 -10.18 -0.58 -0.72
CA SER A 508 -9.46 -1.72 -0.14
C SER A 508 -9.19 -1.51 1.34
N ALA A 509 -9.16 -2.62 2.07
CA ALA A 509 -8.46 -2.75 3.33
C ALA A 509 -6.96 -2.91 3.05
N MET A 510 -6.13 -2.60 4.04
CA MET A 510 -4.71 -2.87 3.99
C MET A 510 -4.13 -2.98 5.40
N SER A 511 -2.98 -3.60 5.51
CA SER A 511 -2.11 -3.44 6.67
C SER A 511 -0.74 -2.96 6.23
N LEU A 512 -0.12 -2.15 7.08
CA LEU A 512 1.19 -1.57 6.84
C LEU A 512 2.20 -2.11 7.86
N VAL A 513 3.43 -2.30 7.41
CA VAL A 513 4.58 -2.75 8.22
C VAL A 513 5.64 -1.65 8.26
N SER A 514 6.39 -1.57 9.37
CA SER A 514 7.51 -0.64 9.48
C SER A 514 8.59 -0.96 8.46
N MET A 515 9.07 0.09 7.80
CA MET A 515 10.08 0.03 6.76
C MET A 515 11.40 0.65 7.22
N PRO A 516 12.53 0.28 6.61
CA PRO A 516 13.79 0.97 6.81
C PRO A 516 13.68 2.47 6.52
N GLU A 517 14.54 3.28 7.13
CA GLU A 517 14.56 4.73 6.92
C GLU A 517 14.78 5.13 5.46
N SER A 518 15.42 4.27 4.66
CA SER A 518 15.59 4.47 3.22
C SER A 518 14.28 4.40 2.44
N HIS A 519 13.21 3.83 2.99
CA HIS A 519 11.89 3.81 2.35
C HIS A 519 11.32 5.23 2.28
N GLU A 520 10.89 5.65 1.10
CA GLU A 520 10.34 6.98 0.89
C GLU A 520 8.89 7.11 1.34
N GLN A 521 8.65 8.03 2.27
CA GLN A 521 7.34 8.44 2.71
C GLN A 521 7.41 9.87 3.22
N TRP A 522 6.38 10.66 2.93
CA TRP A 522 6.35 12.10 3.19
C TRP A 522 5.24 12.45 4.18
N SER A 523 5.43 13.55 4.88
CA SER A 523 4.47 14.07 5.84
C SER A 523 4.23 15.56 5.63
N SER A 524 3.22 16.09 6.32
CA SER A 524 3.06 17.52 6.55
C SER A 524 3.31 17.79 8.03
N TRP A 525 4.30 18.63 8.31
CA TRP A 525 4.64 18.96 9.70
C TRP A 525 3.60 19.86 10.38
N GLY A 526 3.01 20.78 9.60
CA GLY A 526 2.13 21.83 10.09
C GLY A 526 2.79 23.21 10.08
N LYS A 527 1.97 24.26 10.27
CA LYS A 527 2.49 25.62 10.35
C LYS A 527 3.13 25.84 11.72
N SER A 528 4.42 26.18 11.74
CA SER A 528 5.13 26.66 12.93
C SER A 528 5.72 28.05 12.66
N SER A 529 5.62 28.95 13.64
CA SER A 529 6.32 30.24 13.63
C SER A 529 7.74 30.04 14.17
N ILE A 530 8.74 30.22 13.32
CA ILE A 530 10.14 30.16 13.71
C ILE A 530 10.59 31.55 14.14
N GLN A 531 11.15 31.65 15.35
CA GLN A 531 11.67 32.91 15.84
C GLN A 531 12.99 33.23 15.13
N PRO A 532 13.34 34.52 14.96
CA PRO A 532 14.64 34.88 14.44
C PRO A 532 15.77 34.28 15.29
N ASN A 533 16.81 33.79 14.61
CA ASN A 533 18.03 33.25 15.21
C ASN A 533 17.79 32.09 16.20
N SER A 534 16.79 31.24 15.93
CA SER A 534 16.42 30.12 16.82
C SER A 534 16.59 28.74 16.21
N ILE A 535 16.95 28.62 14.93
CA ILE A 535 17.12 27.32 14.27
C ILE A 535 18.45 26.72 14.72
N GLU A 536 18.40 25.59 15.40
CA GLU A 536 19.55 24.77 15.80
C GLU A 536 19.79 23.61 14.82
N ARG A 537 18.75 23.12 14.15
CA ARG A 537 18.86 22.00 13.21
C ARG A 537 17.87 22.15 12.05
N LEU A 538 18.26 21.85 10.83
CA LEU A 538 17.39 21.93 9.66
C LEU A 538 17.92 21.07 8.51
N GLY A 539 17.03 20.37 7.82
CA GLY A 539 17.28 19.81 6.50
C GLY A 539 16.47 20.58 5.45
N LEU A 540 17.07 20.91 4.31
CA LEU A 540 16.37 21.35 3.10
C LEU A 540 16.52 20.27 2.04
N ASN A 541 15.40 19.76 1.54
CA ASN A 541 15.35 18.76 0.48
C ASN A 541 14.83 19.38 -0.82
N PHE A 542 15.70 19.50 -1.81
CA PHE A 542 15.40 20.25 -3.03
C PHE A 542 14.55 19.45 -4.00
N GLY A 543 13.34 19.93 -4.26
CA GLY A 543 12.38 19.26 -5.14
C GLY A 543 11.59 18.13 -4.48
N ALA A 544 11.76 17.87 -3.18
CA ALA A 544 10.93 16.90 -2.48
C ALA A 544 9.44 17.29 -2.51
N PRO A 545 8.53 16.30 -2.42
CA PRO A 545 7.08 16.53 -2.48
C PRO A 545 6.46 16.75 -1.10
N GLY A 546 7.25 16.84 -0.02
CA GLY A 546 6.77 17.13 1.34
C GLY A 546 7.86 17.06 2.40
N ASP A 547 7.48 17.38 3.64
CA ASP A 547 8.37 17.35 4.80
C ASP A 547 8.67 15.91 5.22
N ARG A 548 9.78 15.72 5.94
CA ARG A 548 10.11 14.44 6.56
C ARG A 548 11.07 14.57 7.72
N ILE A 549 10.79 13.90 8.84
CA ILE A 549 11.77 13.72 9.91
C ILE A 549 12.69 12.52 9.61
N ALA A 550 13.99 12.68 9.83
CA ALA A 550 14.96 11.58 9.86
C ALA A 550 15.12 11.03 11.28
N ARG A 551 15.54 9.77 11.44
CA ARG A 551 15.83 9.12 12.74
C ARG A 551 16.97 9.81 13.49
N SER A 552 17.82 10.54 12.78
CA SER A 552 18.82 11.44 13.39
C SER A 552 18.19 12.60 14.16
N GLY A 553 16.90 12.90 13.92
CA GLY A 553 16.16 14.02 14.50
C GLY A 553 16.15 15.28 13.61
N THR A 554 16.70 15.23 12.40
CA THR A 554 16.63 16.35 11.45
C THR A 554 15.27 16.39 10.77
N LEU A 555 14.58 17.53 10.87
CA LEU A 555 13.39 17.80 10.07
C LEU A 555 13.81 18.35 8.72
N TRP A 556 13.57 17.57 7.68
CA TRP A 556 13.77 17.92 6.28
C TRP A 556 12.53 18.60 5.74
N LEU A 557 12.66 19.87 5.36
CA LEU A 557 11.62 20.63 4.70
C LEU A 557 11.74 20.48 3.19
N ASP A 558 10.60 20.37 2.50
CA ASP A 558 10.59 20.43 1.06
C ASP A 558 10.88 21.85 0.57
N PHE A 559 11.77 21.97 -0.43
CA PHE A 559 12.11 23.25 -1.01
C PHE A 559 12.10 23.23 -2.55
N PRO A 560 11.29 24.06 -3.22
CA PRO A 560 10.27 24.94 -2.64
C PRO A 560 9.12 24.14 -2.01
N ALA A 561 8.46 24.71 -1.00
CA ALA A 561 7.38 24.03 -0.29
C ALA A 561 6.15 23.80 -1.18
N VAL A 562 5.77 22.53 -1.37
CA VAL A 562 4.65 22.05 -2.20
C VAL A 562 3.80 20.96 -1.51
N GLY A 563 4.35 20.25 -0.51
CA GLY A 563 3.75 19.08 0.12
C GLY A 563 2.68 19.34 1.17
N GLY A 564 2.42 20.61 1.49
CA GLY A 564 1.37 21.02 2.41
C GLY A 564 1.84 22.05 3.43
N PRO A 565 1.11 22.20 4.54
CA PRO A 565 1.56 23.03 5.65
C PRO A 565 2.92 22.58 6.19
N SER A 566 3.92 23.44 6.07
CA SER A 566 5.30 23.25 6.53
C SER A 566 5.73 24.48 7.36
N PRO A 567 6.72 24.36 8.27
CA PRO A 567 7.35 25.50 8.91
C PRO A 567 7.89 26.52 7.91
N LYS A 568 7.73 27.81 8.23
CA LYS A 568 8.25 28.87 7.38
C LYS A 568 9.68 29.22 7.77
N VAL A 569 10.65 28.76 6.99
CA VAL A 569 12.06 29.14 7.10
C VAL A 569 12.40 30.16 6.01
N ARG A 570 13.17 31.20 6.36
CA ARG A 570 13.64 32.19 5.39
C ARG A 570 14.86 31.66 4.65
N VAL A 571 14.64 31.32 3.38
CA VAL A 571 15.68 30.84 2.47
C VAL A 571 15.69 31.74 1.23
N ALA A 572 16.86 32.27 0.89
CA ALA A 572 17.08 33.02 -0.35
C ALA A 572 17.94 32.19 -1.30
N ILE A 573 17.58 32.18 -2.59
CA ILE A 573 18.33 31.47 -3.63
C ILE A 573 18.63 32.40 -4.81
N GLU A 574 19.72 32.13 -5.51
CA GLU A 574 20.04 32.74 -6.79
C GLU A 574 20.54 31.67 -7.77
N PRO A 575 20.07 31.66 -9.04
CA PRO A 575 18.99 32.47 -9.57
C PRO A 575 17.62 32.05 -8.98
N SER A 576 16.67 32.99 -8.94
CA SER A 576 15.31 32.70 -8.48
C SER A 576 14.57 31.66 -9.33
N GLN A 577 14.99 31.48 -10.59
CA GLN A 577 14.48 30.47 -11.53
C GLN A 577 15.30 29.15 -11.50
N THR A 578 15.88 28.78 -10.37
CA THR A 578 16.56 27.48 -10.20
C THR A 578 15.60 26.33 -10.55
N THR A 579 16.09 25.31 -11.26
CA THR A 579 15.27 24.16 -11.67
C THR A 579 15.27 23.10 -10.57
N PHE A 580 14.09 22.77 -10.04
CA PHE A 580 13.90 21.69 -9.07
C PHE A 580 13.33 20.46 -9.77
N GLN A 581 13.89 19.29 -9.47
CA GLN A 581 13.44 18.01 -10.02
C GLN A 581 13.23 17.02 -8.89
N TYR A 582 11.99 16.56 -8.74
CA TYR A 582 11.65 15.42 -7.91
C TYR A 582 11.96 14.12 -8.67
N GLN A 583 12.64 13.17 -8.00
CA GLN A 583 12.64 11.78 -8.42
C GLN A 583 12.39 10.88 -7.21
N HIS A 584 11.61 9.82 -7.41
CA HIS A 584 11.38 8.83 -6.38
C HIS A 584 12.69 8.08 -6.06
N SER A 585 13.01 7.92 -4.79
CA SER A 585 14.16 7.18 -4.24
C SER A 585 14.33 5.77 -4.82
N GLY A 586 13.25 5.15 -5.30
CA GLY A 586 13.29 3.86 -5.99
C GLY A 586 14.12 3.85 -7.29
N TRP A 587 14.49 5.00 -7.83
CA TRP A 587 15.42 5.12 -8.95
C TRP A 587 16.90 5.17 -8.53
N MET A 588 17.17 5.27 -7.22
CA MET A 588 18.53 5.28 -6.68
C MET A 588 19.13 3.89 -6.65
N THR A 589 20.45 3.82 -6.81
CA THR A 589 21.23 2.60 -6.59
C THR A 589 21.23 2.24 -5.10
N ALA A 590 21.22 0.95 -4.79
CA ALA A 590 21.13 0.45 -3.43
C ALA A 590 22.31 0.93 -2.55
N GLY A 591 22.05 1.11 -1.25
CA GLY A 591 23.08 1.42 -0.24
C GLY A 591 23.16 2.89 0.19
N ASP A 592 22.43 3.81 -0.45
CA ASP A 592 22.25 5.16 0.08
C ASP A 592 21.39 5.12 1.35
N PRO A 593 21.86 5.69 2.50
CA PRO A 593 21.07 5.75 3.72
C PRO A 593 19.88 6.73 3.63
N TYR A 594 19.96 7.77 2.80
CA TYR A 594 18.96 8.82 2.63
C TYR A 594 18.58 9.03 1.16
N PRO A 595 18.14 7.99 0.44
CA PRO A 595 17.88 8.07 -1.00
C PRO A 595 16.73 9.02 -1.34
N TRP A 596 15.82 9.26 -0.40
CA TRP A 596 14.73 10.23 -0.52
C TRP A 596 15.21 11.70 -0.41
N VAL A 597 16.42 11.95 0.11
CA VAL A 597 17.10 13.25 -0.02
C VAL A 597 17.84 13.29 -1.35
N SER A 598 18.70 12.32 -1.61
CA SER A 598 19.62 12.32 -2.75
C SER A 598 18.91 12.32 -4.12
N ALA A 599 17.75 11.68 -4.23
CA ALA A 599 17.05 11.50 -5.51
C ALA A 599 16.45 12.79 -6.10
N SER A 600 16.14 13.77 -5.26
CA SER A 600 15.61 15.06 -5.71
C SER A 600 16.72 16.10 -5.75
N VAL A 601 16.67 17.04 -6.70
CA VAL A 601 17.78 17.96 -6.96
C VAL A 601 17.35 19.39 -7.30
N ALA A 602 18.18 20.35 -6.90
CA ALA A 602 18.27 21.69 -7.48
C ALA A 602 19.40 21.73 -8.51
N GLU A 603 19.07 22.13 -9.74
CA GLU A 603 20.03 22.30 -10.84
C GLU A 603 20.16 23.78 -11.22
N GLY A 604 21.41 24.24 -11.35
CA GLY A 604 21.75 25.62 -11.71
C GLY A 604 21.74 26.62 -10.55
N LEU A 605 21.58 26.14 -9.30
CA LEU A 605 21.66 26.96 -8.09
C LEU A 605 23.08 27.55 -7.92
N LYS A 606 23.21 28.87 -7.79
CA LYS A 606 24.49 29.57 -7.62
C LYS A 606 24.73 30.08 -6.19
N SER A 607 23.67 30.49 -5.51
CA SER A 607 23.73 30.97 -4.13
C SER A 607 22.53 30.47 -3.35
N LEU A 608 22.76 30.10 -2.09
CA LEU A 608 21.76 29.73 -1.11
C LEU A 608 22.11 30.42 0.20
N VAL A 609 21.14 31.12 0.79
CA VAL A 609 21.26 31.74 2.12
C VAL A 609 20.13 31.24 3.00
N ILE A 610 20.48 30.46 4.03
CA ILE A 610 19.55 30.03 5.08
C ILE A 610 19.64 31.04 6.21
N GLN A 611 18.52 31.62 6.63
CA GLN A 611 18.46 32.62 7.70
C GLN A 611 17.81 32.06 8.97
N ASP A 612 17.86 32.85 10.05
CA ASP A 612 17.30 32.54 11.37
C ASP A 612 18.01 31.42 12.12
N LEU A 613 19.25 31.11 11.74
CA LEU A 613 20.09 30.17 12.47
C LEU A 613 20.53 30.76 13.81
N LYS A 614 20.56 29.93 14.84
CA LYS A 614 21.17 30.29 16.13
C LYS A 614 22.65 30.59 15.91
N ALA A 615 23.18 31.64 16.55
CA ALA A 615 24.61 31.93 16.44
C ALA A 615 25.43 30.80 17.09
N GLY A 616 26.49 30.36 16.42
CA GLY A 616 27.38 29.31 16.92
C GLY A 616 28.04 28.50 15.81
N SER A 617 28.52 27.30 16.17
CA SER A 617 29.23 26.39 15.27
C SER A 617 28.29 25.32 14.73
N TYR A 618 28.40 25.00 13.44
CA TYR A 618 27.57 24.02 12.76
C TYR A 618 28.39 22.95 12.05
N THR A 619 27.86 21.73 12.05
CA THR A 619 28.16 20.72 11.05
C THR A 619 27.18 20.87 9.89
N VAL A 620 27.71 20.96 8.68
CA VAL A 620 26.94 21.11 7.43
C VAL A 620 27.19 19.91 6.53
N ARG A 621 26.12 19.25 6.10
CA ARG A 621 26.17 18.12 5.15
C ARG A 621 25.50 18.50 3.84
N LEU A 622 26.22 18.26 2.75
CA LEU A 622 25.78 18.51 1.39
C LEU A 622 25.52 17.17 0.70
N TYR A 623 24.31 16.98 0.18
CA TYR A 623 23.84 15.73 -0.42
C TYR A 623 23.80 15.86 -1.94
N PHE A 624 24.25 14.83 -2.65
CA PHE A 624 24.30 14.83 -4.12
C PHE A 624 23.96 13.45 -4.68
N ALA A 625 23.30 13.44 -5.83
CA ALA A 625 23.30 12.33 -6.78
C ALA A 625 23.22 12.90 -8.20
N GLU A 626 23.92 12.29 -9.17
CA GLU A 626 23.85 12.73 -10.56
C GLU A 626 22.76 11.94 -11.32
N PRO A 627 21.65 12.59 -11.73
CA PRO A 627 20.54 11.90 -12.39
C PRO A 627 20.65 11.81 -13.90
N ARG A 628 21.46 12.67 -14.55
CA ARG A 628 21.48 12.81 -16.02
C ARG A 628 22.76 12.28 -16.62
N TYR A 629 23.89 12.79 -16.17
CA TYR A 629 25.17 12.40 -16.71
C TYR A 629 25.56 11.00 -16.24
N ARG A 630 26.35 10.31 -17.07
CA ARG A 630 26.76 8.91 -16.82
C ARG A 630 28.26 8.73 -16.77
N GLN A 631 29.02 9.76 -17.13
CA GLN A 631 30.48 9.73 -17.17
C GLN A 631 31.05 10.86 -16.32
N ILE A 632 32.21 10.57 -15.72
CA ILE A 632 33.04 11.57 -15.03
C ILE A 632 33.37 12.71 -16.01
N ASN A 633 33.57 13.89 -15.46
CA ASN A 633 34.00 15.13 -16.11
C ASN A 633 32.93 15.80 -17.00
N GLN A 634 31.66 15.38 -16.88
CA GLN A 634 30.52 16.02 -17.54
C GLN A 634 29.89 17.14 -16.70
N ARG A 635 29.93 17.00 -15.37
CA ARG A 635 29.54 18.04 -14.41
C ARG A 635 30.60 18.17 -13.34
N VAL A 636 31.19 19.35 -13.26
CA VAL A 636 32.27 19.66 -12.31
C VAL A 636 31.94 20.99 -11.66
N GLN A 637 31.89 21.00 -10.32
CA GLN A 637 31.47 22.16 -9.54
C GLN A 637 32.41 22.46 -8.37
N THR A 638 32.51 23.72 -8.01
CA THR A 638 33.21 24.22 -6.82
C THR A 638 32.18 24.84 -5.89
N ILE A 639 32.24 24.46 -4.62
CA ILE A 639 31.31 24.90 -3.58
C ILE A 639 32.09 25.62 -2.48
N LYS A 640 31.58 26.79 -2.09
CA LYS A 640 32.05 27.56 -0.95
C LYS A 640 30.97 27.66 0.12
N LEU A 641 31.39 27.63 1.36
CA LEU A 641 30.54 27.76 2.54
C LEU A 641 31.14 28.83 3.44
N GLN A 642 30.35 29.85 3.80
CA GLN A 642 30.84 31.04 4.50
C GLN A 642 32.09 31.66 3.83
N GLY A 643 32.11 31.72 2.49
CA GLY A 643 33.24 32.23 1.70
C GLY A 643 34.45 31.30 1.58
N ARG A 644 34.53 30.22 2.37
CA ARG A 644 35.61 29.21 2.31
C ARG A 644 35.28 28.15 1.26
N THR A 645 36.21 27.86 0.35
CA THR A 645 36.07 26.72 -0.57
C THR A 645 36.12 25.40 0.20
N VAL A 646 35.03 24.63 0.17
CA VAL A 646 34.90 23.34 0.86
C VAL A 646 34.98 22.16 -0.09
N LEU A 647 34.59 22.34 -1.35
CA LEU A 647 34.74 21.35 -2.41
C LEU A 647 35.25 22.06 -3.67
N ALA A 648 36.39 21.64 -4.21
CA ALA A 648 36.98 22.23 -5.41
C ALA A 648 37.00 21.21 -6.54
N ASN A 649 36.59 21.61 -7.76
CA ASN A 649 36.52 20.74 -8.94
C ASN A 649 35.82 19.40 -8.66
N PHE A 650 34.75 19.44 -7.87
CA PHE A 650 34.02 18.27 -7.42
C PHE A 650 33.16 17.70 -8.55
N ASP A 651 33.38 16.42 -8.83
CA ASP A 651 32.59 15.62 -9.75
C ASP A 651 31.80 14.58 -8.96
N ILE A 652 30.48 14.59 -9.10
CA ILE A 652 29.57 13.75 -8.31
C ILE A 652 29.75 12.28 -8.68
N ILE A 653 29.94 11.94 -9.96
CA ILE A 653 30.09 10.55 -10.41
C ILE A 653 31.43 10.00 -9.94
N ALA A 654 32.51 10.78 -10.03
CA ALA A 654 33.81 10.36 -9.51
C ALA A 654 33.77 10.12 -8.00
N ALA A 655 32.97 10.91 -7.28
CA ALA A 655 32.80 10.82 -5.84
C ALA A 655 31.87 9.69 -5.38
N ALA A 656 30.80 9.42 -6.13
CA ALA A 656 29.79 8.41 -5.80
C ALA A 656 30.08 7.03 -6.41
N GLY A 657 30.88 6.97 -7.47
CA GLY A 657 31.22 5.76 -8.22
C GLY A 657 30.29 5.48 -9.41
N SER A 658 29.06 5.98 -9.40
CA SER A 658 28.09 5.83 -10.49
C SER A 658 27.03 6.94 -10.48
N ALA A 659 26.28 7.05 -11.59
CA ALA A 659 25.07 7.86 -11.64
C ALA A 659 23.98 7.24 -10.74
N MET A 660 23.06 8.07 -10.25
CA MET A 660 22.00 7.65 -9.30
C MET A 660 22.52 6.98 -8.02
N GLN A 661 23.77 7.23 -7.63
CA GLN A 661 24.31 6.84 -6.32
C GLN A 661 24.45 8.10 -5.46
N GLY A 662 23.90 8.06 -4.25
CA GLY A 662 23.99 9.16 -3.30
C GLY A 662 25.40 9.32 -2.75
N VAL A 663 25.83 10.56 -2.56
CA VAL A 663 27.08 10.90 -1.88
C VAL A 663 26.88 12.12 -0.99
N VAL A 664 27.40 12.04 0.23
CA VAL A 664 27.35 13.12 1.23
C VAL A 664 28.73 13.70 1.45
N ARG A 665 28.81 15.02 1.59
CA ARG A 665 30.03 15.75 1.99
C ARG A 665 29.75 16.54 3.24
N GLU A 666 30.41 16.15 4.32
CA GLU A 666 30.31 16.79 5.63
C GLU A 666 31.42 17.82 5.81
N VAL A 667 31.06 18.97 6.38
CA VAL A 667 31.98 20.03 6.78
C VAL A 667 31.60 20.49 8.18
N SER A 668 32.51 20.27 9.13
CA SER A 668 32.31 20.66 10.53
C SER A 668 32.87 22.06 10.81
N GLU A 669 32.57 22.58 11.99
CA GLU A 669 33.13 23.83 12.54
C GLU A 669 32.80 25.07 11.68
N ILE A 670 31.60 25.13 11.11
CA ILE A 670 31.12 26.27 10.34
C ILE A 670 30.50 27.30 11.28
N THR A 671 31.18 28.43 11.46
CA THR A 671 30.71 29.52 12.31
C THR A 671 29.64 30.35 11.62
N VAL A 672 28.51 30.55 12.30
CA VAL A 672 27.42 31.45 11.91
C VAL A 672 27.22 32.48 13.02
N GLU A 673 27.42 33.77 12.73
CA GLU A 673 27.33 34.85 13.73
C GLU A 673 26.09 35.74 13.52
N ASP A 674 25.76 36.05 12.27
CA ASP A 674 24.64 36.94 11.90
C ASP A 674 23.32 36.20 11.64
N GLY A 675 23.27 34.92 12.02
CA GLY A 675 22.14 34.02 11.82
C GLY A 675 21.94 33.58 10.37
N LYS A 676 22.94 33.77 9.50
CA LYS A 676 22.88 33.37 8.09
C LYS A 676 23.99 32.39 7.71
N LEU A 677 23.60 31.32 7.03
CA LEU A 677 24.52 30.40 6.39
C LEU A 677 24.53 30.65 4.88
N HIS A 678 25.70 31.00 4.35
CA HIS A 678 25.94 31.33 2.95
C HIS A 678 26.63 30.15 2.23
N LEU A 679 25.96 29.63 1.21
CA LEU A 679 26.49 28.59 0.32
C LEU A 679 26.55 29.13 -1.12
N GLU A 680 27.73 29.08 -1.73
CA GLU A 680 27.95 29.49 -3.12
C GLU A 680 28.37 28.27 -3.95
N LEU A 681 27.77 28.11 -5.12
CA LEU A 681 28.07 27.05 -6.06
C LEU A 681 28.43 27.64 -7.42
N SER A 682 29.50 27.12 -8.02
CA SER A 682 29.93 27.48 -9.37
C SER A 682 30.28 26.21 -10.13
N ALA A 683 29.83 26.09 -11.38
CA ALA A 683 30.15 24.94 -12.22
C ALA A 683 31.12 25.36 -13.33
N SER A 684 32.24 24.64 -13.46
CA SER A 684 33.16 24.80 -14.59
C SER A 684 32.72 23.96 -15.80
N LYS A 685 31.91 22.92 -15.57
CA LYS A 685 31.25 22.10 -16.59
C LYS A 685 29.83 21.74 -16.18
N GLY A 686 28.91 21.72 -17.14
CA GLY A 686 27.49 21.51 -16.86
C GLY A 686 26.88 22.66 -16.06
N GLN A 687 25.92 22.34 -15.19
CA GLN A 687 25.35 23.27 -14.21
C GLN A 687 25.67 22.77 -12.80
N SER A 688 25.58 23.61 -11.79
CA SER A 688 25.67 23.15 -10.40
C SER A 688 24.48 22.21 -10.07
N LEU A 689 24.69 21.30 -9.13
CA LEU A 689 23.69 20.33 -8.70
C LEU A 689 23.82 20.09 -7.19
N LEU A 690 22.70 20.10 -6.49
CA LEU A 690 22.63 19.87 -5.05
C LEU A 690 21.29 19.21 -4.70
N SER A 691 21.31 18.09 -3.99
CA SER A 691 20.10 17.36 -3.61
C SER A 691 19.49 17.88 -2.30
N GLY A 692 20.35 18.14 -1.32
CA GLY A 692 19.91 18.66 -0.04
C GLY A 692 21.04 19.25 0.80
N VAL A 693 20.65 20.04 1.80
CA VAL A 693 21.55 20.62 2.80
C VAL A 693 21.00 20.32 4.18
N GLU A 694 21.83 19.74 5.04
CA GLU A 694 21.54 19.57 6.45
C GLU A 694 22.50 20.43 7.27
N VAL A 695 21.95 21.18 8.23
CA VAL A 695 22.70 22.01 9.18
C VAL A 695 22.37 21.55 10.59
N ILE A 696 23.40 21.32 11.40
CA ILE A 696 23.27 20.84 12.77
C ILE A 696 24.18 21.70 13.65
N HIS A 697 23.60 22.46 14.57
CA HIS A 697 24.34 23.24 15.56
C HIS A 697 25.08 22.29 16.50
N SER A 698 26.28 22.65 16.95
CA SER A 698 27.12 21.79 17.80
C SER A 698 26.42 21.38 19.10
N GLU A 699 25.60 22.26 19.69
CA GLU A 699 24.82 21.92 20.90
C GLU A 699 23.62 20.99 20.63
N ALA A 700 23.26 20.80 19.37
CA ALA A 700 22.22 19.87 18.94
C ALA A 700 22.81 18.52 18.49
N GLU A 701 24.13 18.36 18.37
CA GLU A 701 24.75 17.06 18.10
C GLU A 701 24.50 16.10 19.28
N GLY A 702 23.89 14.94 19.01
CA GLY A 702 23.56 13.94 20.02
C GLY A 702 22.20 14.11 20.74
N LYS A 703 21.44 15.16 20.41
CA LYS A 703 20.00 15.28 20.71
C LYS A 703 19.18 14.78 19.53
#